data_AF-A0A4Y9PB10-F1
#
_entry.id   AF-A0A4Y9PB10-F1
#
_cell.length_a   1.000
_cell.length_b   1.000
_cell.length_c   1.000
_cell.angle_alpha   90.00
_cell.angle_beta   90.00
_cell.angle_gamma   90.00
#
_symmetry.space_group_name_H-M   'P 1'
#
loop_
_entity.id
_entity.type
_entity.pdbx_description
1 polymer ?
#
loop_
_entity_poly.entity_id
_entity_poly.type
_entity_poly.pdbx_seq_one_letter_code
_entity_poly.pdbx_strand_id
1 'polypeptide(L)'
;MASPAERYAAARRRTAHPTLSGFAAELGFTLDPFQVEACEALDEGSGVLVCAPTGAGKTVVGEFAVHKALSEGRKAFYTTPIKALSNQKFADLVERYGPDKVGLLTGDNAINGNAPVVVMTTEVLRNMLYAESPAIDGLGYVVMDEVHYLADRFRGAVWEEVIIHLPQSVTLVSLSATVSNAEEFGEWLVTVRGHTKVVVSEVRPVPLWQHMLVGNRVFDMFALRPAAHAGDLEDTPRGRSTRERGASVVDPELVRHVREYERRIDSWGGGGPRGRDANHRPRYRPPARSDIVERLDRAGLLPAITFVFSRNGCDAAVHQCLLAGLRLTGEDERAQIAEIIDRRTGSLPEEDLHVLGFWEWREGLLAGLAAHHAGLVPAFKETVEECFVRGLVKAVFATETLALGINMPARSVVLERLVKWNGEAHVDVTPGEYTQLTGRAGRRGIDVEGHAVVVWAPGVDPAAVAGLASTRTFPLRSSFRPSYNMAVNLVSSFGRARARELLASSFAQFQTDRSVVGLARAAAGHEHEAERAAAEMHSDRGDVGEYAQLRQQIAEREKELSRDSQAKRRIEAAEALAALRPGDVIRVPAGRRQGLAVVLDPGITDLAEPRPLVLTEDKWAGRLSSVDFPSPVSSLARMRVPKNFNHRSPHARRDLASTLRNARVENELGARRIKHRSAAADDPVLEDLRRALRAHPVHALPDREERVRGADRWLRSVREAAALQRKMTERTGSLTRQFDATCDVLEELGYLVPEAAPLVPADTGVMGAADDVPVVTDDGRRLARIWSEADLLVAECLRAGVWRGLTPPELAAVVSTVVFEARRESPALPAVPAGKVAAGIAEMRRIRARLQEVEGDHGVRITRDLDLGFAWAAYRWADGQALDRVLAGAEQAGTELTGGDFVRWTRQLIDLLDQLAKVAEDPVANVARAAVGRVRRGVVAVAVSG
;
A
#
# COMPACT_ATOMS: atom_id res chain seq x y z
N MET A 1 -19.01 25.02 38.24
CA MET A 1 -20.13 24.27 38.85
C MET A 1 -21.25 24.25 37.83
N ALA A 2 -21.82 23.08 37.53
CA ALA A 2 -22.90 22.96 36.55
C ALA A 2 -24.17 23.69 37.01
N SER A 3 -24.87 24.33 36.08
CA SER A 3 -26.11 25.06 36.36
C SER A 3 -27.25 24.11 36.80
N PRO A 4 -28.29 24.60 37.49
CA PRO A 4 -29.46 23.78 37.81
C PRO A 4 -30.11 23.15 36.56
N ALA A 5 -30.12 23.86 35.43
CA ALA A 5 -30.62 23.35 34.15
C ALA A 5 -29.75 22.21 33.60
N GLU A 6 -28.42 22.34 33.67
CA GLU A 6 -27.48 21.29 33.27
C GLU A 6 -27.60 20.04 34.16
N ARG A 7 -27.77 20.23 35.47
CA ARG A 7 -27.99 19.11 36.41
C ARG A 7 -29.31 18.39 36.14
N TYR A 8 -30.37 19.13 35.81
CA TYR A 8 -31.67 18.55 35.44
C TYR A 8 -31.59 17.80 34.11
N ALA A 9 -30.94 18.37 33.10
CA ALA A 9 -30.70 17.70 31.81
C ALA A 9 -29.86 16.42 31.97
N ALA A 10 -28.79 16.48 32.76
CA ALA A 10 -27.96 15.32 33.07
C ALA A 10 -28.70 14.25 33.89
N ALA A 11 -29.64 14.64 34.76
CA ALA A 11 -30.51 13.69 35.46
C ALA A 11 -31.50 13.03 34.49
N ARG A 12 -32.15 13.79 33.61
CA ARG A 12 -33.06 13.24 32.59
C ARG A 12 -32.36 12.27 31.63
N ARG A 13 -31.15 12.60 31.17
CA ARG A 13 -30.35 11.70 30.31
C ARG A 13 -30.00 10.40 31.02
N ARG A 14 -29.61 10.47 32.31
CA ARG A 14 -29.33 9.27 33.11
C ARG A 14 -30.55 8.35 33.26
N THR A 15 -31.74 8.93 33.37
CA THR A 15 -33.00 8.16 33.41
C THR A 15 -33.37 7.57 32.05
N ALA A 16 -33.05 8.26 30.94
CA ALA A 16 -33.33 7.78 29.59
C ALA A 16 -32.41 6.63 29.16
N HIS A 17 -31.14 6.65 29.61
CA HIS A 17 -30.11 5.67 29.25
C HIS A 17 -29.53 4.97 30.50
N PRO A 18 -30.29 4.05 31.14
CA PRO A 18 -29.86 3.41 32.38
C PRO A 18 -28.65 2.49 32.17
N THR A 19 -28.56 1.79 31.05
CA THR A 19 -27.43 0.91 30.70
C THR A 19 -26.13 1.70 30.56
N LEU A 20 -26.17 2.82 29.82
CA LEU A 20 -25.04 3.73 29.67
C LEU A 20 -24.63 4.34 31.01
N SER A 21 -25.60 4.70 31.84
CA SER A 21 -25.32 5.27 33.16
C SER A 21 -24.63 4.28 34.10
N GLY A 22 -25.06 3.01 34.07
CA GLY A 22 -24.41 1.92 34.82
C GLY A 22 -22.97 1.69 34.35
N PHE A 23 -22.78 1.56 33.03
CA PHE A 23 -21.47 1.40 32.43
C PHE A 23 -20.53 2.58 32.75
N ALA A 24 -21.01 3.81 32.63
CA ALA A 24 -20.21 5.00 32.91
C ALA A 24 -19.83 5.13 34.39
N ALA A 25 -20.62 4.57 35.31
CA ALA A 25 -20.30 4.56 36.74
C ALA A 25 -19.17 3.56 37.09
N GLU A 26 -18.98 2.52 36.28
CA GLU A 26 -17.86 1.57 36.41
C GLU A 26 -16.55 2.15 35.87
N LEU A 27 -16.61 3.18 35.02
CA LEU A 27 -15.42 3.81 34.45
C LEU A 27 -14.76 4.73 35.49
N GLY A 28 -13.43 4.61 35.63
CA GLY A 28 -12.61 5.51 36.44
C GLY A 28 -12.43 6.92 35.86
N PHE A 29 -13.15 7.27 34.79
CA PHE A 29 -13.06 8.54 34.07
C PHE A 29 -14.39 8.93 33.43
N THR A 30 -14.54 10.22 33.08
CA THR A 30 -15.73 10.74 32.40
C THR A 30 -15.65 10.57 30.89
N LEU A 31 -16.77 10.22 30.27
CA LEU A 31 -16.90 10.12 28.82
C LEU A 31 -16.83 11.48 28.13
N ASP A 32 -16.13 11.53 27.00
CA ASP A 32 -16.10 12.68 26.09
C ASP A 32 -17.46 12.82 25.35
N PRO A 33 -17.86 14.03 24.91
CA PRO A 33 -19.18 14.25 24.30
C PRO A 33 -19.51 13.31 23.12
N PHE A 34 -18.53 13.04 22.26
CA PHE A 34 -18.72 12.13 21.11
C PHE A 34 -18.88 10.66 21.55
N GLN A 35 -18.26 10.27 22.68
CA GLN A 35 -18.44 8.93 23.25
C GLN A 35 -19.84 8.79 23.82
N VAL A 36 -20.34 9.84 24.50
CA VAL A 36 -21.73 9.88 25.00
C VAL A 36 -22.72 9.77 23.86
N GLU A 37 -22.58 10.60 22.81
CA GLU A 37 -23.47 10.56 21.64
C GLU A 37 -23.50 9.17 20.97
N ALA A 38 -22.34 8.55 20.80
CA ALA A 38 -22.25 7.21 20.21
C ALA A 38 -22.88 6.14 21.11
N CYS A 39 -22.65 6.19 22.43
CA CYS A 39 -23.25 5.23 23.35
C CYS A 39 -24.77 5.44 23.51
N GLU A 40 -25.27 6.67 23.50
CA GLU A 40 -26.72 6.96 23.52
C GLU A 40 -27.40 6.37 22.29
N ALA A 41 -26.84 6.55 21.08
CA ALA A 41 -27.35 5.96 19.85
C ALA A 41 -27.35 4.42 19.89
N LEU A 42 -26.31 3.82 20.49
CA LEU A 42 -26.26 2.37 20.70
C LEU A 42 -27.32 1.89 21.69
N ASP A 43 -27.56 2.63 22.78
CA ASP A 43 -28.57 2.28 23.78
C ASP A 43 -29.98 2.31 23.16
N GLU A 44 -30.23 3.25 22.24
CA GLU A 44 -31.45 3.35 21.42
C GLU A 44 -31.58 2.25 20.35
N GLY A 45 -30.57 1.40 20.16
CA GLY A 45 -30.58 0.28 19.23
C GLY A 45 -30.13 0.60 17.81
N SER A 46 -29.54 1.79 17.58
CA SER A 46 -28.92 2.12 16.29
C SER A 46 -27.49 1.59 16.21
N GLY A 47 -27.06 1.21 15.01
CA GLY A 47 -25.63 1.03 14.72
C GLY A 47 -24.89 2.37 14.81
N VAL A 48 -23.55 2.34 14.95
CA VAL A 48 -22.76 3.58 15.01
C VAL A 48 -21.48 3.49 14.18
N LEU A 49 -21.16 4.59 13.51
CA LEU A 49 -19.86 4.85 12.90
C LEU A 49 -19.16 5.97 13.68
N VAL A 50 -18.08 5.66 14.38
CA VAL A 50 -17.30 6.62 15.16
C VAL A 50 -15.99 6.93 14.43
N CYS A 51 -15.88 8.14 13.89
CA CYS A 51 -14.67 8.65 13.27
C CYS A 51 -14.00 9.67 14.19
N ALA A 52 -12.91 9.28 14.84
CA ALA A 52 -12.16 10.18 15.75
C ALA A 52 -10.65 9.92 15.72
N PRO A 53 -9.80 10.89 16.13
CA PRO A 53 -8.35 10.73 16.10
C PRO A 53 -7.87 9.52 16.90
N THR A 54 -6.72 8.96 16.52
CA THR A 54 -6.05 7.93 17.33
C THR A 54 -5.72 8.50 18.72
N GLY A 55 -5.97 7.71 19.77
CA GLY A 55 -5.86 8.16 21.16
C GLY A 55 -7.09 8.94 21.70
N ALA A 56 -8.12 9.19 20.88
CA ALA A 56 -9.36 9.82 21.34
C ALA A 56 -10.22 8.96 22.27
N GLY A 57 -9.87 7.68 22.47
CA GLY A 57 -10.64 6.77 23.33
C GLY A 57 -11.86 6.13 22.65
N LYS A 58 -11.82 5.94 21.33
CA LYS A 58 -12.91 5.29 20.56
C LYS A 58 -13.31 3.91 21.10
N THR A 59 -12.34 3.18 21.64
CA THR A 59 -12.50 1.82 22.20
C THR A 59 -13.61 1.74 23.24
N VAL A 60 -13.85 2.80 24.01
CA VAL A 60 -14.89 2.84 25.04
C VAL A 60 -16.29 2.60 24.46
N VAL A 61 -16.55 3.04 23.22
CA VAL A 61 -17.82 2.80 22.53
C VAL A 61 -18.00 1.31 22.20
N GLY A 62 -16.91 0.64 21.79
CA GLY A 62 -16.90 -0.81 21.58
C GLY A 62 -17.08 -1.60 22.88
N GLU A 63 -16.45 -1.17 23.96
CA GLU A 63 -16.64 -1.78 25.29
C GLU A 63 -18.06 -1.61 25.81
N PHE A 64 -18.71 -0.47 25.53
CA PHE A 64 -20.12 -0.27 25.85
C PHE A 64 -21.03 -1.25 25.08
N ALA A 65 -20.75 -1.49 23.79
CA ALA A 65 -21.50 -2.47 23.01
C ALA A 65 -21.38 -3.90 23.59
N VAL A 66 -20.18 -4.27 24.07
CA VAL A 66 -19.96 -5.54 24.79
C VAL A 66 -20.77 -5.58 26.09
N HIS A 67 -20.73 -4.50 26.88
CA HIS A 67 -21.50 -4.39 28.12
C HIS A 67 -23.01 -4.52 27.86
N LYS A 68 -23.53 -3.83 26.84
CA LYS A 68 -24.94 -3.87 26.45
C LYS A 68 -25.35 -5.28 26.02
N ALA A 69 -24.56 -5.94 25.17
CA ALA A 69 -24.82 -7.32 24.76
C ALA A 69 -24.96 -8.27 25.98
N LEU A 70 -24.03 -8.18 26.93
CA LEU A 70 -24.07 -8.98 28.15
C LEU A 70 -25.29 -8.66 29.01
N SER A 71 -25.69 -7.39 29.11
CA SER A 71 -26.89 -6.98 29.84
C SER A 71 -28.19 -7.51 29.22
N GLU A 72 -28.20 -7.71 27.90
CA GLU A 72 -29.32 -8.28 27.13
C GLU A 72 -29.28 -9.81 27.07
N GLY A 73 -28.23 -10.46 27.60
CA GLY A 73 -28.02 -11.91 27.46
C GLY A 73 -27.69 -12.34 26.03
N ARG A 74 -27.23 -11.42 25.18
CA ARG A 74 -26.82 -11.66 23.79
C ARG A 74 -25.29 -11.76 23.68
N LYS A 75 -24.81 -12.30 22.56
CA LYS A 75 -23.37 -12.36 22.29
C LYS A 75 -22.85 -11.06 21.66
N ALA A 76 -21.58 -10.75 21.91
CA ALA A 76 -20.83 -9.69 21.24
C ALA A 76 -19.52 -10.22 20.65
N PHE A 77 -19.27 -9.91 19.38
CA PHE A 77 -17.99 -10.19 18.75
C PHE A 77 -17.18 -8.90 18.59
N TYR A 78 -15.93 -8.92 19.02
CA TYR A 78 -15.00 -7.81 18.87
C TYR A 78 -13.93 -8.18 17.83
N THR A 79 -14.01 -7.58 16.66
CA THR A 79 -13.09 -7.83 15.55
C THR A 79 -12.01 -6.77 15.48
N THR A 80 -10.77 -7.21 15.28
CA THR A 80 -9.62 -6.32 15.07
C THR A 80 -8.88 -6.71 13.78
N PRO A 81 -8.18 -5.76 13.14
CA PRO A 81 -7.44 -6.07 11.92
C PRO A 81 -6.20 -6.92 12.19
N ILE A 82 -5.65 -7.03 13.40
CA ILE A 82 -4.35 -7.71 13.59
C ILE A 82 -4.38 -8.59 14.83
N LYS A 83 -3.78 -9.78 14.75
CA LYS A 83 -3.70 -10.74 15.87
C LYS A 83 -3.19 -10.10 17.17
N ALA A 84 -2.18 -9.23 17.08
CA ALA A 84 -1.65 -8.50 18.23
C ALA A 84 -2.72 -7.63 18.93
N LEU A 85 -3.58 -6.95 18.16
CA LEU A 85 -4.72 -6.20 18.71
C LEU A 85 -5.77 -7.12 19.30
N SER A 86 -6.07 -8.25 18.64
CA SER A 86 -7.01 -9.24 19.19
C SER A 86 -6.52 -9.79 20.53
N ASN A 87 -5.23 -10.11 20.66
CA ASN A 87 -4.63 -10.57 21.93
C ASN A 87 -4.70 -9.49 23.01
N GLN A 88 -4.37 -8.24 22.66
CA GLN A 88 -4.46 -7.12 23.59
C GLN A 88 -5.91 -6.90 24.05
N LYS A 89 -6.87 -6.85 23.13
CA LYS A 89 -8.29 -6.65 23.44
C LYS A 89 -8.88 -7.81 24.23
N PHE A 90 -8.43 -9.04 23.97
CA PHE A 90 -8.77 -10.20 24.77
C PHE A 90 -8.31 -10.02 26.22
N ALA A 91 -7.06 -9.64 26.45
CA ALA A 91 -6.57 -9.38 27.80
C ALA A 91 -7.37 -8.27 28.52
N ASP A 92 -7.61 -7.14 27.83
CA ASP A 92 -8.39 -6.01 28.39
C ASP A 92 -9.81 -6.47 28.80
N LEU A 93 -10.48 -7.27 27.96
CA LEU A 93 -11.84 -7.74 28.23
C LEU A 93 -11.88 -8.86 29.29
N VAL A 94 -10.87 -9.73 29.34
CA VAL A 94 -10.71 -10.74 30.39
C VAL A 94 -10.51 -10.09 31.75
N GLU A 95 -9.71 -9.02 31.83
CA GLU A 95 -9.52 -8.26 33.07
C GLU A 95 -10.85 -7.70 33.59
N ARG A 96 -11.72 -7.22 32.69
CA ARG A 96 -13.01 -6.63 33.04
C ARG A 96 -14.12 -7.64 33.33
N TYR A 97 -14.27 -8.68 32.51
CA TYR A 97 -15.43 -9.59 32.55
C TYR A 97 -15.10 -11.00 33.04
N GLY A 98 -13.81 -11.31 33.22
CA GLY A 98 -13.32 -12.63 33.61
C GLY A 98 -13.11 -13.57 32.42
N PRO A 99 -12.23 -14.58 32.57
CA PRO A 99 -11.85 -15.51 31.50
C PRO A 99 -13.00 -16.43 31.05
N ASP A 100 -14.00 -16.68 31.90
CA ASP A 100 -15.12 -17.58 31.58
C ASP A 100 -16.09 -16.95 30.56
N LYS A 101 -16.16 -15.62 30.51
CA LYS A 101 -17.09 -14.87 29.64
C LYS A 101 -16.46 -14.39 28.35
N VAL A 102 -15.14 -14.52 28.20
CA VAL A 102 -14.40 -13.96 27.07
C VAL A 102 -13.60 -15.05 26.37
N GLY A 103 -13.75 -15.12 25.05
CA GLY A 103 -13.00 -16.00 24.17
C GLY A 103 -12.10 -15.24 23.20
N LEU A 104 -11.15 -15.96 22.62
CA LEU A 104 -10.26 -15.49 21.56
C LEU A 104 -10.30 -16.50 20.40
N LEU A 105 -10.67 -16.03 19.21
CA LEU A 105 -10.55 -16.81 17.98
C LEU A 105 -9.67 -16.08 16.97
N THR A 106 -8.45 -16.58 16.80
CA THR A 106 -7.55 -16.15 15.72
C THR A 106 -7.29 -17.33 14.80
N GLY A 107 -6.63 -17.10 13.66
CA GLY A 107 -6.23 -18.20 12.76
C GLY A 107 -5.35 -19.27 13.44
N ASP A 108 -4.67 -18.92 14.54
CA ASP A 108 -3.64 -19.78 15.17
C ASP A 108 -4.13 -20.32 16.52
N ASN A 109 -4.87 -19.51 17.29
CA ASN A 109 -5.32 -19.81 18.64
C ASN A 109 -6.84 -19.73 18.77
N ALA A 110 -7.43 -20.73 19.41
CA ALA A 110 -8.84 -20.78 19.78
C ALA A 110 -8.97 -21.03 21.29
N ILE A 111 -9.44 -20.02 22.03
CA ILE A 111 -9.64 -20.04 23.48
C ILE A 111 -11.10 -19.69 23.74
N ASN A 112 -11.82 -20.54 24.48
CA ASN A 112 -13.22 -20.31 24.88
C ASN A 112 -14.12 -19.79 23.74
N GLY A 113 -14.08 -20.46 22.57
CA GLY A 113 -14.71 -19.96 21.33
C GLY A 113 -16.24 -19.82 21.36
N ASN A 114 -16.91 -20.37 22.39
CA ASN A 114 -18.36 -20.28 22.58
C ASN A 114 -18.75 -19.24 23.65
N ALA A 115 -17.79 -18.46 24.15
CA ALA A 115 -18.03 -17.41 25.12
C ALA A 115 -19.08 -16.39 24.64
N PRO A 116 -19.80 -15.73 25.57
CA PRO A 116 -20.73 -14.65 25.20
C PRO A 116 -20.01 -13.45 24.57
N VAL A 117 -18.73 -13.22 24.90
CA VAL A 117 -17.88 -12.23 24.24
C VAL A 117 -16.73 -12.95 23.55
N VAL A 118 -16.54 -12.72 22.25
CA VAL A 118 -15.41 -13.32 21.51
C VAL A 118 -14.62 -12.25 20.80
N VAL A 119 -13.33 -12.16 21.11
CA VAL A 119 -12.38 -11.34 20.36
C VAL A 119 -11.81 -12.15 19.21
N MET A 120 -11.78 -11.60 18.01
CA MET A 120 -11.30 -12.34 16.84
C MET A 120 -10.68 -11.44 15.78
N THR A 121 -10.05 -12.03 14.76
CA THR A 121 -9.70 -11.28 13.54
C THR A 121 -10.89 -11.24 12.59
N THR A 122 -10.96 -10.23 11.73
CA THR A 122 -12.07 -10.05 10.78
C THR A 122 -12.26 -11.26 9.85
N GLU A 123 -11.17 -11.93 9.47
CA GLU A 123 -11.20 -13.14 8.63
C GLU A 123 -11.90 -14.32 9.32
N VAL A 124 -11.73 -14.47 10.63
CA VAL A 124 -12.38 -15.55 11.37
C VAL A 124 -13.89 -15.35 11.36
N LEU A 125 -14.37 -14.11 11.59
CA LEU A 125 -15.79 -13.78 11.50
C LEU A 125 -16.35 -14.05 10.09
N ARG A 126 -15.64 -13.61 9.05
CA ARG A 126 -15.99 -13.86 7.65
C ARG A 126 -16.17 -15.36 7.37
N ASN A 127 -15.22 -16.18 7.81
CA ASN A 127 -15.30 -17.63 7.63
C ASN A 127 -16.46 -18.26 8.42
N MET A 128 -16.76 -17.76 9.62
CA MET A 128 -17.92 -18.20 10.39
C MET A 128 -19.25 -17.88 9.68
N LEU A 129 -19.34 -16.72 9.02
CA LEU A 129 -20.52 -16.34 8.24
C LEU A 129 -20.72 -17.25 7.03
N TYR A 130 -19.66 -17.55 6.25
CA TYR A 130 -19.76 -18.49 5.13
C TYR A 130 -20.08 -19.92 5.55
N ALA A 131 -19.55 -20.35 6.69
CA ALA A 131 -19.78 -21.69 7.21
C ALA A 131 -21.07 -21.82 8.02
N GLU A 132 -21.88 -20.76 8.12
CA GLU A 132 -23.10 -20.71 8.93
C GLU A 132 -22.87 -21.25 10.36
N SER A 133 -21.81 -20.78 11.00
CA SER A 133 -21.37 -21.33 12.28
C SER A 133 -22.42 -21.13 13.39
N PRO A 134 -22.78 -22.19 14.14
CA PRO A 134 -23.68 -22.08 15.31
C PRO A 134 -23.18 -21.12 16.39
N ALA A 135 -21.88 -20.79 16.38
CA ALA A 135 -21.32 -19.81 17.31
C ALA A 135 -21.93 -18.40 17.12
N ILE A 136 -22.48 -18.08 15.93
CA ILE A 136 -23.17 -16.82 15.62
C ILE A 136 -24.57 -16.78 16.27
N ASP A 137 -25.12 -17.90 16.70
CA ASP A 137 -26.46 -17.93 17.32
C ASP A 137 -26.48 -17.06 18.58
N GLY A 138 -27.48 -16.17 18.65
CA GLY A 138 -27.61 -15.19 19.73
C GLY A 138 -26.70 -13.97 19.60
N LEU A 139 -25.97 -13.80 18.50
CA LEU A 139 -25.17 -12.59 18.23
C LEU A 139 -26.07 -11.36 18.19
N GLY A 140 -25.73 -10.37 19.01
CA GLY A 140 -26.42 -9.08 19.07
C GLY A 140 -25.59 -7.93 18.53
N TYR A 141 -24.29 -7.95 18.80
CA TYR A 141 -23.41 -6.82 18.52
C TYR A 141 -22.11 -7.29 17.88
N VAL A 142 -21.66 -6.57 16.86
CA VAL A 142 -20.32 -6.74 16.29
C VAL A 142 -19.60 -5.41 16.36
N VAL A 143 -18.48 -5.40 17.06
CA VAL A 143 -17.53 -4.29 17.07
C VAL A 143 -16.49 -4.54 15.98
N MET A 144 -16.38 -3.61 15.05
CA MET A 144 -15.37 -3.56 14.02
C MET A 144 -14.41 -2.42 14.36
N ASP A 145 -13.24 -2.76 14.89
CA ASP A 145 -12.23 -1.79 15.30
C ASP A 145 -11.29 -1.43 14.14
N GLU A 146 -10.88 -0.17 14.01
CA GLU A 146 -10.03 0.31 12.92
C GLU A 146 -10.62 0.06 11.50
N VAL A 147 -11.92 0.31 11.28
CA VAL A 147 -12.63 0.08 10.00
C VAL A 147 -12.00 0.76 8.78
N HIS A 148 -11.16 1.78 8.95
CA HIS A 148 -10.40 2.35 7.84
C HIS A 148 -9.43 1.37 7.17
N TYR A 149 -9.16 0.20 7.78
CA TYR A 149 -8.48 -0.93 7.11
C TYR A 149 -9.28 -1.51 5.93
N LEU A 150 -10.53 -1.11 5.75
CA LEU A 150 -11.30 -1.39 4.54
C LEU A 150 -10.60 -0.90 3.26
N ALA A 151 -9.75 0.13 3.35
CA ALA A 151 -8.93 0.57 2.22
C ALA A 151 -7.68 -0.28 1.96
N ASP A 152 -7.37 -1.26 2.82
CA ASP A 152 -6.23 -2.16 2.61
C ASP A 152 -6.43 -3.01 1.36
N ARG A 153 -5.42 -3.04 0.47
CA ARG A 153 -5.50 -3.72 -0.84
C ARG A 153 -5.77 -5.21 -0.75
N PHE A 154 -5.31 -5.87 0.32
CA PHE A 154 -5.33 -7.33 0.43
C PHE A 154 -6.44 -7.81 1.34
N ARG A 155 -6.75 -7.05 2.39
CA ARG A 155 -7.66 -7.45 3.46
C ARG A 155 -8.95 -6.65 3.49
N GLY A 156 -9.01 -5.52 2.79
CA GLY A 156 -10.18 -4.64 2.80
C GLY A 156 -11.46 -5.31 2.31
N ALA A 157 -11.36 -6.24 1.35
CA ALA A 157 -12.52 -6.98 0.86
C ALA A 157 -13.25 -7.76 1.97
N VAL A 158 -12.49 -8.35 2.90
CA VAL A 158 -13.03 -9.12 4.04
C VAL A 158 -13.93 -8.24 4.92
N TRP A 159 -13.61 -6.96 5.07
CA TRP A 159 -14.40 -6.03 5.89
C TRP A 159 -15.77 -5.78 5.27
N GLU A 160 -15.82 -5.50 3.97
CA GLU A 160 -17.07 -5.30 3.25
C GLU A 160 -17.92 -6.56 3.23
N GLU A 161 -17.32 -7.73 3.01
CA GLU A 161 -18.03 -9.02 3.07
C GLU A 161 -18.70 -9.22 4.44
N VAL A 162 -17.99 -8.95 5.53
CA VAL A 162 -18.56 -9.07 6.88
C VAL A 162 -19.73 -8.10 7.06
N ILE A 163 -19.58 -6.83 6.68
CA ILE A 163 -20.63 -5.82 6.83
C ILE A 163 -21.89 -6.22 6.05
N ILE A 164 -21.72 -6.66 4.81
CA ILE A 164 -22.82 -7.04 3.92
C ILE A 164 -23.52 -8.33 4.41
N HIS A 165 -22.76 -9.34 4.83
CA HIS A 165 -23.30 -10.66 5.17
C HIS A 165 -23.78 -10.82 6.61
N LEU A 166 -23.43 -9.90 7.51
CA LEU A 166 -23.94 -9.97 8.87
C LEU A 166 -25.48 -10.03 8.88
N PRO A 167 -26.11 -10.82 9.76
CA PRO A 167 -27.57 -10.81 9.85
C PRO A 167 -28.10 -9.41 10.18
N GLN A 168 -29.24 -9.00 9.61
CA GLN A 168 -29.83 -7.66 9.85
C GLN A 168 -30.21 -7.42 11.31
N SER A 169 -30.38 -8.49 12.11
CA SER A 169 -30.64 -8.43 13.56
C SER A 169 -29.41 -8.09 14.42
N VAL A 170 -28.22 -8.00 13.80
CA VAL A 170 -26.96 -7.69 14.48
C VAL A 170 -26.64 -6.20 14.33
N THR A 171 -26.43 -5.53 15.46
CA THR A 171 -26.06 -4.12 15.54
C THR A 171 -24.55 -3.97 15.30
N LEU A 172 -24.19 -3.10 14.36
CA LEU A 172 -22.80 -2.87 13.97
C LEU A 172 -22.21 -1.63 14.67
N VAL A 173 -21.02 -1.78 15.24
CA VAL A 173 -20.25 -0.71 15.87
C VAL A 173 -18.93 -0.56 15.11
N SER A 174 -18.83 0.47 14.27
CA SER A 174 -17.67 0.74 13.42
C SER A 174 -16.79 1.83 14.03
N LEU A 175 -15.58 1.50 14.47
CA LEU A 175 -14.62 2.45 15.02
C LEU A 175 -13.54 2.77 13.98
N SER A 176 -13.27 4.04 13.73
CA SER A 176 -12.33 4.46 12.69
C SER A 176 -11.51 5.69 13.06
N ALA A 177 -10.34 5.84 12.44
CA ALA A 177 -9.60 7.09 12.42
C ALA A 177 -10.42 8.17 11.67
N THR A 178 -9.96 9.42 11.72
CA THR A 178 -10.63 10.52 11.01
C THR A 178 -10.49 10.38 9.50
N VAL A 179 -11.60 10.08 8.83
CA VAL A 179 -11.70 10.00 7.36
C VAL A 179 -12.53 11.17 6.82
N SER A 180 -12.19 11.68 5.64
CA SER A 180 -12.82 12.89 5.09
C SER A 180 -14.23 12.66 4.53
N ASN A 181 -14.55 11.40 4.22
CA ASN A 181 -15.83 10.96 3.64
C ASN A 181 -16.61 10.07 4.61
N ALA A 182 -16.54 10.36 5.91
CA ALA A 182 -17.26 9.61 6.94
C ALA A 182 -18.78 9.56 6.68
N GLU A 183 -19.36 10.66 6.19
CA GLU A 183 -20.77 10.72 5.80
C GLU A 183 -21.09 9.79 4.62
N GLU A 184 -20.24 9.75 3.58
CA GLU A 184 -20.42 8.82 2.45
C GLU A 184 -20.39 7.36 2.92
N PHE A 185 -19.44 7.03 3.80
CA PHE A 185 -19.35 5.69 4.37
C PHE A 185 -20.54 5.37 5.28
N GLY A 186 -21.01 6.36 6.06
CA GLY A 186 -22.21 6.25 6.88
C GLY A 186 -23.48 6.03 6.07
N GLU A 187 -23.67 6.76 4.96
CA GLU A 187 -24.79 6.57 4.02
C GLU A 187 -24.79 5.14 3.43
N TRP A 188 -23.61 4.61 3.10
CA TRP A 188 -23.48 3.22 2.65
C TRP A 188 -23.86 2.22 3.76
N LEU A 189 -23.35 2.40 4.98
CA LEU A 189 -23.75 1.58 6.13
C LEU A 189 -25.26 1.65 6.36
N VAL A 190 -25.88 2.82 6.21
CA VAL A 190 -27.33 2.97 6.34
C VAL A 190 -28.08 2.19 5.26
N THR A 191 -27.57 2.23 4.03
CA THR A 191 -28.15 1.51 2.89
C THR A 191 -28.10 -0.02 3.11
N VAL A 192 -27.00 -0.53 3.69
CA VAL A 192 -26.78 -1.98 3.87
C VAL A 192 -27.33 -2.52 5.20
N ARG A 193 -27.30 -1.72 6.27
CA ARG A 193 -27.57 -2.14 7.66
C ARG A 193 -28.78 -1.47 8.31
N GLY A 194 -29.41 -0.50 7.65
CA GLY A 194 -30.48 0.30 8.24
C GLY A 194 -29.96 1.38 9.20
N HIS A 195 -30.62 1.57 10.33
CA HIS A 195 -30.34 2.73 11.20
C HIS A 195 -28.90 2.71 11.75
N THR A 196 -28.04 3.58 11.21
CA THR A 196 -26.65 3.79 11.65
C THR A 196 -26.41 5.29 11.86
N LYS A 197 -25.95 5.66 13.06
CA LYS A 197 -25.60 7.03 13.42
C LYS A 197 -24.12 7.29 13.14
N VAL A 198 -23.83 8.32 12.35
CA VAL A 198 -22.45 8.80 12.12
C VAL A 198 -22.08 9.80 13.22
N VAL A 199 -20.98 9.55 13.90
CA VAL A 199 -20.41 10.40 14.95
C VAL A 199 -18.97 10.75 14.58
N VAL A 200 -18.73 12.02 14.24
CA VAL A 200 -17.40 12.51 13.85
C VAL A 200 -16.89 13.45 14.93
N SER A 201 -15.67 13.19 15.40
CA SER A 201 -14.92 14.10 16.27
C SER A 201 -13.59 14.44 15.63
N GLU A 202 -13.25 15.72 15.56
CA GLU A 202 -11.92 16.19 15.13
C GLU A 202 -11.03 16.58 16.32
N VAL A 203 -11.57 16.47 17.55
CA VAL A 203 -10.88 16.91 18.77
C VAL A 203 -9.89 15.83 19.19
N ARG A 204 -8.62 16.20 19.24
CA ARG A 204 -7.55 15.38 19.78
C ARG A 204 -7.38 15.69 21.28
N PRO A 205 -7.50 14.70 22.20
CA PRO A 205 -7.43 14.97 23.64
C PRO A 205 -6.08 15.56 24.08
N VAL A 206 -4.99 15.09 23.47
CA VAL A 206 -3.65 15.64 23.68
C VAL A 206 -3.26 16.45 22.43
N PRO A 207 -3.19 17.79 22.49
CA PRO A 207 -2.78 18.62 21.37
C PRO A 207 -1.43 18.19 20.78
N LEU A 208 -1.28 18.31 19.46
CA LEU A 208 -0.05 17.95 18.75
C LEU A 208 0.67 19.21 18.28
N TRP A 209 1.94 19.38 18.67
CA TRP A 209 2.83 20.39 18.13
C TRP A 209 3.69 19.82 17.02
N GLN A 210 3.83 20.60 15.96
CA GLN A 210 4.58 20.21 14.76
C GLN A 210 5.88 21.00 14.71
N HIS A 211 6.99 20.27 14.60
CA HIS A 211 8.34 20.77 14.66
C HIS A 211 9.14 20.34 13.42
N MET A 212 10.13 21.14 13.04
CA MET A 212 11.14 20.75 12.07
C MET A 212 12.55 20.92 12.66
N LEU A 213 13.36 19.86 12.59
CA LEU A 213 14.76 19.88 12.98
C LEU A 213 15.62 20.23 11.76
N VAL A 214 16.22 21.42 11.75
CA VAL A 214 17.13 21.88 10.69
C VAL A 214 18.55 21.96 11.25
N GLY A 215 19.43 21.08 10.79
CA GLY A 215 20.76 20.92 11.35
C GLY A 215 20.71 20.65 12.85
N ASN A 216 21.14 21.63 13.64
CA ASN A 216 21.26 21.52 15.09
C ASN A 216 20.20 22.33 15.86
N ARG A 217 19.09 22.75 15.22
CA ARG A 217 18.03 23.54 15.87
C ARG A 217 16.64 22.97 15.53
N VAL A 218 15.78 22.86 16.54
CA VAL A 218 14.35 22.52 16.38
C VAL A 218 13.58 23.83 16.26
N PHE A 219 12.70 23.92 15.26
CA PHE A 219 11.83 25.05 14.99
C PHE A 219 10.38 24.60 15.03
N ASP A 220 9.49 25.46 15.54
CA ASP A 220 8.06 25.28 15.35
C ASP A 220 7.73 25.39 13.85
N MET A 221 6.86 24.52 13.35
CA MET A 221 6.43 24.54 11.95
C MET A 221 5.50 25.73 11.65
N PHE A 222 4.75 26.15 12.66
CA PHE A 222 3.71 27.16 12.56
C PHE A 222 3.98 28.29 13.54
N ALA A 223 3.94 29.53 13.07
CA ALA A 223 4.04 30.69 13.95
C ALA A 223 2.75 30.87 14.75
N LEU A 224 2.87 30.95 16.09
CA LEU A 224 1.80 31.49 16.93
C LEU A 224 1.71 32.99 16.65
N ARG A 225 0.77 33.45 15.82
CA ARG A 225 0.53 34.90 15.72
C ARG A 225 -0.04 35.40 17.07
N PRO A 226 0.62 36.32 17.78
CA PRO A 226 -0.04 37.08 18.83
C PRO A 226 -1.13 37.91 18.16
N ALA A 227 -2.34 37.91 18.70
CA ALA A 227 -3.43 38.76 18.23
C ALA A 227 -3.11 40.25 18.47
N ALA A 228 -2.30 40.85 17.61
CA ALA A 228 -2.33 42.29 17.44
C ALA A 228 -3.62 42.60 16.68
N HIS A 229 -4.61 43.15 17.40
CA HIS A 229 -5.97 43.52 16.99
C HIS A 229 -7.11 42.55 17.40
N ALA A 230 -7.08 42.04 18.63
CA ALA A 230 -8.32 41.78 19.37
C ALA A 230 -8.42 42.80 20.50
N GLY A 231 -9.21 43.86 20.28
CA GLY A 231 -9.64 44.72 21.37
C GLY A 231 -10.53 43.91 22.32
N ASP A 232 -10.31 44.10 23.62
CA ASP A 232 -11.23 43.90 24.74
C ASP A 232 -12.29 42.79 24.60
N LEU A 233 -11.84 41.53 24.63
CA LEU A 233 -12.69 40.42 25.08
C LEU A 233 -11.83 39.52 25.98
N GLU A 234 -12.15 39.53 27.28
CA GLU A 234 -11.62 38.62 28.30
C GLU A 234 -12.03 37.18 27.96
N ASP A 235 -11.27 36.49 27.12
CA ASP A 235 -11.30 35.03 27.07
C ASP A 235 -9.93 34.47 26.69
N THR A 236 -9.33 33.73 27.64
CA THR A 236 -7.96 33.23 27.55
C THR A 236 -7.74 32.30 26.34
N PRO A 237 -6.54 32.24 25.73
CA PRO A 237 -6.27 31.49 24.50
C PRO A 237 -6.34 29.95 24.62
N ARG A 238 -6.70 29.41 25.78
CA ARG A 238 -6.58 27.98 26.12
C ARG A 238 -7.72 27.11 25.58
N GLY A 239 -8.79 27.69 25.04
CA GLY A 239 -9.98 26.96 24.56
C GLY A 239 -10.15 26.81 23.05
N ARG A 240 -9.25 27.37 22.22
CA ARG A 240 -9.48 27.42 20.76
C ARG A 240 -9.04 26.15 20.02
N SER A 241 -9.91 25.70 19.13
CA SER A 241 -9.65 24.56 18.24
C SER A 241 -8.49 24.86 17.29
N THR A 242 -7.74 23.84 16.90
CA THR A 242 -6.61 23.99 15.95
C THR A 242 -6.98 24.62 14.61
N ARG A 243 -8.26 24.63 14.22
CA ARG A 243 -8.76 25.29 13.01
C ARG A 243 -8.63 26.82 13.08
N GLU A 244 -8.75 27.40 14.27
CA GLU A 244 -8.63 28.85 14.50
C GLU A 244 -7.16 29.32 14.59
N ARG A 245 -6.23 28.40 14.85
CA ARG A 245 -4.78 28.64 14.65
C ARG A 245 -4.37 28.52 13.17
N GLY A 246 -5.28 28.04 12.32
CA GLY A 246 -5.06 27.58 10.95
C GLY A 246 -5.11 28.64 9.85
N ALA A 247 -5.00 29.94 10.15
CA ALA A 247 -4.54 30.91 9.14
C ALA A 247 -3.00 30.81 9.03
N SER A 248 -2.52 29.60 8.76
CA SER A 248 -1.16 29.17 9.09
C SER A 248 -0.17 29.51 7.96
N VAL A 249 0.55 30.60 8.13
CA VAL A 249 1.81 30.85 7.41
C VAL A 249 2.89 30.00 8.11
N VAL A 250 3.62 29.18 7.35
CA VAL A 250 4.82 28.47 7.85
C VAL A 250 5.72 29.48 8.58
N ASP A 251 6.30 29.10 9.72
CA ASP A 251 7.14 30.02 10.50
C ASP A 251 8.19 30.70 9.59
N PRO A 252 8.14 32.04 9.44
CA PRO A 252 9.11 32.78 8.63
C PRO A 252 10.56 32.59 9.09
N GLU A 253 10.82 32.34 10.38
CA GLU A 253 12.15 32.01 10.87
C GLU A 253 12.62 30.66 10.33
N LEU A 254 11.77 29.64 10.34
CA LEU A 254 12.07 28.32 9.77
C LEU A 254 12.40 28.44 8.27
N VAL A 255 11.55 29.12 7.49
CA VAL A 255 11.76 29.29 6.04
C VAL A 255 13.08 30.03 5.75
N ARG A 256 13.36 31.09 6.50
CA ARG A 256 14.62 31.85 6.38
C ARG A 256 15.82 30.99 6.73
N HIS A 257 15.75 30.23 7.82
CA HIS A 257 16.85 29.38 8.28
C HIS A 257 17.16 28.25 7.29
N VAL A 258 16.12 27.60 6.74
CA VAL A 258 16.29 26.58 5.69
C VAL A 258 16.99 27.17 4.46
N ARG A 259 16.55 28.34 3.97
CA ARG A 259 17.20 29.01 2.83
C ARG A 259 18.64 29.43 3.11
N GLU A 260 18.96 29.85 4.33
CA GLU A 260 20.34 30.13 4.75
C GLU A 260 21.19 28.86 4.79
N TYR A 261 20.61 27.77 5.31
CA TYR A 261 21.27 26.48 5.42
C TYR A 261 21.53 25.85 4.05
N GLU A 262 20.58 25.91 3.12
CA GLU A 262 20.73 25.49 1.72
C GLU A 262 21.82 26.30 1.02
N ARG A 263 21.80 27.63 1.15
CA ARG A 263 22.86 28.50 0.60
C ARG A 263 24.24 28.15 1.17
N ARG A 264 24.33 27.79 2.45
CA ARG A 264 25.60 27.31 3.05
C ARG A 264 26.05 26.01 2.41
N ILE A 265 25.16 25.04 2.19
CA ILE A 265 25.51 23.78 1.50
C ILE A 265 26.00 24.05 0.07
N ASP A 266 25.31 24.94 -0.67
CA ASP A 266 25.66 25.27 -2.06
C ASP A 266 26.97 26.07 -2.19
N SER A 267 27.22 26.99 -1.26
CA SER A 267 28.45 27.81 -1.24
C SER A 267 29.73 26.99 -1.03
N TRP A 268 29.64 25.81 -0.42
CA TRP A 268 30.76 24.88 -0.27
C TRP A 268 31.01 24.04 -1.55
N GLY A 269 30.10 24.11 -2.52
CA GLY A 269 30.18 23.44 -3.82
C GLY A 269 30.73 24.30 -4.97
N GLY A 270 31.00 25.59 -4.75
CA GLY A 270 31.35 26.52 -5.83
C GLY A 270 32.35 27.62 -5.45
N GLY A 271 33.59 27.48 -5.93
CA GLY A 271 34.45 28.62 -6.25
C GLY A 271 35.51 29.02 -5.23
N GLY A 272 36.65 28.32 -5.22
CA GLY A 272 37.94 28.84 -4.74
C GLY A 272 39.02 28.63 -5.81
N PRO A 273 39.84 29.64 -6.18
CA PRO A 273 40.88 29.46 -7.19
C PRO A 273 42.13 28.81 -6.60
N ARG A 274 42.58 27.71 -7.22
CA ARG A 274 43.90 27.06 -7.12
C ARG A 274 44.28 26.43 -5.77
N GLY A 275 44.27 25.10 -5.73
CA GLY A 275 45.02 24.31 -4.74
C GLY A 275 44.67 22.82 -4.84
N ARG A 276 45.69 21.95 -4.99
CA ARG A 276 45.61 20.48 -5.12
C ARG A 276 44.79 19.82 -4.00
N ASP A 277 43.75 19.07 -4.38
CA ASP A 277 43.26 17.79 -3.80
C ASP A 277 41.74 17.64 -4.00
N ALA A 278 41.36 17.36 -5.24
CA ALA A 278 39.98 17.15 -5.64
C ALA A 278 39.53 15.70 -5.33
N ASN A 279 39.16 15.40 -4.08
CA ASN A 279 38.33 14.21 -3.81
C ASN A 279 37.38 14.25 -2.60
N HIS A 280 37.12 15.40 -1.96
CA HIS A 280 36.14 15.47 -0.87
C HIS A 280 35.19 16.66 -1.06
N ARG A 281 34.09 16.45 -1.81
CA ARG A 281 32.92 17.31 -1.70
C ARG A 281 32.24 16.99 -0.36
N PRO A 282 32.02 17.97 0.55
CA PRO A 282 31.25 17.71 1.76
C PRO A 282 29.79 17.46 1.35
N ARG A 283 29.38 16.19 1.40
CA ARG A 283 27.97 15.81 1.32
C ARG A 283 27.25 16.31 2.57
N TYR A 284 26.07 16.90 2.41
CA TYR A 284 25.15 17.11 3.53
C TYR A 284 25.07 15.81 4.34
N ARG A 285 25.38 15.91 5.63
CA ARG A 285 25.24 14.81 6.58
C ARG A 285 24.08 15.17 7.50
N PRO A 286 22.99 14.39 7.53
CA PRO A 286 21.94 14.63 8.49
C PRO A 286 22.48 14.50 9.93
N PRO A 287 21.82 15.13 10.92
CA PRO A 287 22.20 14.98 12.33
C PRO A 287 22.31 13.50 12.71
N ALA A 288 23.29 13.16 13.56
CA ALA A 288 23.40 11.78 14.01
C ALA A 288 22.18 11.42 14.86
N ARG A 289 21.72 10.16 14.76
CA ARG A 289 20.55 9.70 15.51
C ARG A 289 20.75 9.79 17.01
N SER A 290 21.98 9.58 17.50
CA SER A 290 22.38 9.83 18.89
C SER A 290 22.14 11.28 19.29
N ASP A 291 22.55 12.24 18.47
CA ASP A 291 22.38 13.66 18.75
C ASP A 291 20.90 14.04 18.84
N ILE A 292 20.06 13.47 17.97
CA ILE A 292 18.61 13.68 17.99
C ILE A 292 18.03 13.17 19.31
N VAL A 293 18.38 11.94 19.73
CA VAL A 293 17.86 11.35 20.97
C VAL A 293 18.32 12.15 22.19
N GLU A 294 19.60 12.51 22.29
CA GLU A 294 20.10 13.35 23.39
C GLU A 294 19.40 14.71 23.47
N ARG A 295 19.08 15.32 22.33
CA ARG A 295 18.35 16.60 22.31
C ARG A 295 16.92 16.44 22.82
N LEU A 296 16.24 15.37 22.41
CA LEU A 296 14.91 15.07 22.91
C LEU A 296 14.96 14.80 24.42
N ASP A 297 15.97 14.07 24.90
CA ASP A 297 16.15 13.80 26.32
C ASP A 297 16.37 15.10 27.13
N ARG A 298 17.30 15.96 26.68
CA ARG A 298 17.55 17.27 27.32
C ARG A 298 16.33 18.19 27.31
N ALA A 299 15.47 18.08 26.30
CA ALA A 299 14.23 18.82 26.21
C ALA A 299 13.06 18.15 26.97
N GLY A 300 13.29 17.01 27.62
CA GLY A 300 12.25 16.24 28.31
C GLY A 300 11.23 15.60 27.38
N LEU A 301 11.56 15.43 26.10
CA LEU A 301 10.65 14.97 25.04
C LEU A 301 10.62 13.44 24.86
N LEU A 302 11.33 12.68 25.69
CA LEU A 302 11.25 11.22 25.75
C LEU A 302 10.03 10.75 26.59
N PRO A 303 9.48 9.55 26.34
CA PRO A 303 9.92 8.58 25.34
C PRO A 303 9.56 8.99 23.91
N ALA A 304 10.39 8.59 22.95
CA ALA A 304 10.23 8.96 21.54
C ALA A 304 10.24 7.75 20.59
N ILE A 305 9.39 7.81 19.57
CA ILE A 305 9.40 6.86 18.44
C ILE A 305 9.98 7.57 17.21
N THR A 306 11.09 7.08 16.69
CA THR A 306 11.70 7.56 15.45
C THR A 306 11.33 6.62 14.32
N PHE A 307 10.52 7.09 13.37
CA PHE A 307 10.15 6.29 12.20
C PHE A 307 11.27 6.30 11.16
N VAL A 308 11.77 5.10 10.88
CA VAL A 308 12.78 4.80 9.87
C VAL A 308 12.15 3.80 8.90
N PHE A 309 11.96 4.20 7.63
CA PHE A 309 11.33 3.35 6.60
C PHE A 309 12.26 2.25 6.05
N SER A 310 13.11 1.66 6.91
CA SER A 310 14.00 0.55 6.60
C SER A 310 14.29 -0.26 7.87
N ARG A 311 14.14 -1.58 7.80
CA ARG A 311 14.40 -2.51 8.91
C ARG A 311 15.85 -2.47 9.36
N ASN A 312 16.78 -2.71 8.43
CA ASN A 312 18.22 -2.57 8.68
C ASN A 312 18.55 -1.13 9.13
N GLY A 313 17.75 -0.14 8.71
CA GLY A 313 17.87 1.23 9.17
C GLY A 313 17.54 1.40 10.65
N CYS A 314 16.53 0.69 11.18
CA CYS A 314 16.18 0.64 12.59
C CYS A 314 17.28 -0.04 13.42
N ASP A 315 17.75 -1.22 13.00
CA ASP A 315 18.82 -1.93 13.72
C ASP A 315 20.10 -1.10 13.74
N ALA A 316 20.50 -0.55 12.58
CA ALA A 316 21.65 0.34 12.49
C ALA A 316 21.51 1.62 13.34
N ALA A 317 20.28 2.10 13.58
CA ALA A 317 20.04 3.24 14.46
C ALA A 317 20.37 2.91 15.92
N VAL A 318 19.94 1.75 16.40
CA VAL A 318 20.27 1.27 17.75
C VAL A 318 21.78 1.11 17.89
N HIS A 319 22.42 0.41 16.96
CA HIS A 319 23.87 0.24 16.95
C HIS A 319 24.64 1.57 16.93
N GLN A 320 24.21 2.53 16.10
CA GLN A 320 24.83 3.85 16.05
C GLN A 320 24.75 4.56 17.41
N CYS A 321 23.61 4.46 18.10
CA CYS A 321 23.43 5.07 19.42
C CYS A 321 24.25 4.36 20.50
N LEU A 322 24.34 3.02 20.46
CA LEU A 322 25.17 2.24 21.38
C LEU A 322 26.65 2.58 21.23
N LEU A 323 27.14 2.66 19.97
CA LEU A 323 28.52 3.05 19.66
C LEU A 323 28.85 4.49 20.06
N ALA A 324 27.85 5.38 20.07
CA ALA A 324 27.99 6.74 20.58
C ALA A 324 28.00 6.81 22.12
N GLY A 325 27.83 5.69 22.82
CA GLY A 325 27.85 5.62 24.28
C GLY A 325 26.51 5.97 24.94
N LEU A 326 25.42 6.08 24.19
CA LEU A 326 24.12 6.46 24.72
C LEU A 326 23.58 5.36 25.66
N ARG A 327 23.20 5.74 26.88
CA ARG A 327 22.56 4.89 27.90
C ARG A 327 21.48 5.70 28.61
N LEU A 328 20.22 5.30 28.45
CA LEU A 328 19.05 6.05 28.94
C LEU A 328 18.38 5.38 30.16
N THR A 329 19.02 4.36 30.74
CA THR A 329 18.47 3.52 31.82
C THR A 329 19.37 3.52 33.05
N GLY A 330 18.72 3.54 34.23
CA GLY A 330 19.36 3.28 35.53
C GLY A 330 19.57 1.79 35.83
N GLU A 331 20.18 1.48 36.98
CA GLU A 331 20.44 0.10 37.40
C GLU A 331 19.16 -0.70 37.66
N ASP A 332 18.18 -0.11 38.36
CA ASP A 332 16.89 -0.76 38.64
C ASP A 332 16.09 -1.04 37.35
N GLU A 333 16.06 -0.07 36.43
CA GLU A 333 15.40 -0.24 35.12
C GLU A 333 16.06 -1.37 34.33
N ARG A 334 17.40 -1.47 34.36
CA ARG A 334 18.13 -2.57 33.70
C ARG A 334 17.79 -3.93 34.29
N ALA A 335 17.68 -4.04 35.60
CA ALA A 335 17.30 -5.29 36.26
C ALA A 335 15.89 -5.73 35.84
N GLN A 336 14.93 -4.80 35.79
CA GLN A 336 13.57 -5.08 35.31
C GLN A 336 13.55 -5.48 33.83
N ILE A 337 14.32 -4.78 32.98
CA ILE A 337 14.42 -5.12 31.56
C ILE A 337 15.01 -6.53 31.39
N ALA A 338 16.05 -6.88 32.15
CA ALA A 338 16.64 -8.21 32.11
C ALA A 338 15.63 -9.31 32.49
N GLU A 339 14.85 -9.10 33.55
CA GLU A 339 13.80 -10.04 33.96
C GLU A 339 12.74 -10.24 32.88
N ILE A 340 12.30 -9.16 32.21
CA ILE A 340 11.33 -9.24 31.12
C ILE A 340 11.93 -10.01 29.93
N ILE A 341 13.19 -9.74 29.58
CA ILE A 341 13.91 -10.47 28.52
C ILE A 341 13.93 -11.96 28.85
N ASP A 342 14.43 -12.34 30.03
CA ASP A 342 14.59 -13.73 30.42
C ASP A 342 13.24 -14.47 30.42
N ARG A 343 12.17 -13.82 30.91
CA ARG A 343 10.82 -14.39 30.90
C ARG A 343 10.25 -14.58 29.48
N ARG A 344 10.49 -13.64 28.57
CA ARG A 344 9.91 -13.65 27.20
C ARG A 344 10.73 -14.48 26.20
N THR A 345 12.04 -14.59 26.41
CA THR A 345 12.94 -15.30 25.49
C THR A 345 13.45 -16.62 26.02
N GLY A 346 13.17 -16.97 27.28
CA GLY A 346 13.65 -18.22 27.91
C GLY A 346 13.18 -19.51 27.23
N SER A 347 12.15 -19.47 26.38
CA SER A 347 11.70 -20.60 25.57
C SER A 347 12.39 -20.72 24.20
N LEU A 348 13.22 -19.74 23.80
CA LEU A 348 13.96 -19.79 22.54
C LEU A 348 15.16 -20.75 22.66
N PRO A 349 15.43 -21.60 21.66
CA PRO A 349 16.63 -22.44 21.66
C PRO A 349 17.91 -21.59 21.68
N GLU A 350 18.89 -21.97 22.51
CA GLU A 350 20.17 -21.26 22.61
C GLU A 350 20.91 -21.18 21.27
N GLU A 351 20.79 -22.23 20.44
CA GLU A 351 21.39 -22.31 19.09
C GLU A 351 20.85 -21.24 18.12
N ASP A 352 19.60 -20.80 18.32
CA ASP A 352 18.97 -19.78 17.47
C ASP A 352 19.35 -18.35 17.90
N LEU A 353 19.71 -18.12 19.18
CA LEU A 353 19.90 -16.78 19.74
C LEU A 353 20.96 -15.94 19.00
N HIS A 354 22.07 -16.55 18.59
CA HIS A 354 23.13 -15.84 17.86
C HIS A 354 22.64 -15.36 16.48
N VAL A 355 21.95 -16.24 15.75
CA VAL A 355 21.41 -15.96 14.41
C VAL A 355 20.32 -14.89 14.45
N LEU A 356 19.57 -14.85 15.55
CA LEU A 356 18.53 -13.85 15.78
C LEU A 356 19.08 -12.48 16.18
N GLY A 357 20.38 -12.33 16.41
CA GLY A 357 20.98 -11.08 16.90
C GLY A 357 20.57 -10.74 18.34
N PHE A 358 20.33 -11.77 19.16
CA PHE A 358 19.81 -11.60 20.53
C PHE A 358 20.70 -10.73 21.40
N TRP A 359 22.02 -10.86 21.30
CA TRP A 359 22.96 -10.20 22.21
C TRP A 359 23.00 -8.69 21.99
N GLU A 360 23.06 -8.27 20.72
CA GLU A 360 23.05 -6.89 20.31
C GLU A 360 21.68 -6.24 20.60
N TRP A 361 20.60 -6.99 20.35
CA TRP A 361 19.25 -6.57 20.71
C TRP A 361 19.10 -6.37 22.23
N ARG A 362 19.57 -7.33 23.03
CA ARG A 362 19.57 -7.27 24.50
C ARG A 362 20.36 -6.08 25.03
N GLU A 363 21.55 -5.82 24.47
CA GLU A 363 22.36 -4.66 24.86
C GLU A 363 21.62 -3.34 24.57
N GLY A 364 20.96 -3.25 23.41
CA GLY A 364 20.09 -2.13 23.07
C GLY A 364 19.00 -1.90 24.11
N LEU A 365 18.23 -2.95 24.43
CA LEU A 365 17.13 -2.84 25.39
C LEU A 365 17.62 -2.41 26.76
N LEU A 366 18.70 -3.02 27.25
CA LEU A 366 19.31 -2.66 28.53
C LEU A 366 19.80 -1.20 28.54
N ALA A 367 20.14 -0.61 27.38
CA ALA A 367 20.47 0.80 27.25
C ALA A 367 19.25 1.74 27.15
N GLY A 368 18.02 1.21 27.13
CA GLY A 368 16.79 1.97 26.92
C GLY A 368 16.49 2.29 25.46
N LEU A 369 17.12 1.55 24.53
CA LEU A 369 17.02 1.73 23.07
C LEU A 369 16.43 0.47 22.45
N ALA A 370 15.55 0.61 21.47
CA ALA A 370 15.04 -0.57 20.76
C ALA A 370 14.79 -0.30 19.28
N ALA A 371 14.96 -1.34 18.46
CA ALA A 371 14.39 -1.38 17.12
C ALA A 371 13.01 -2.02 17.20
N HIS A 372 12.07 -1.59 16.35
CA HIS A 372 10.76 -2.24 16.20
C HIS A 372 10.36 -2.32 14.73
N HIS A 373 10.41 -3.52 14.18
CA HIS A 373 10.00 -3.75 12.79
C HIS A 373 9.57 -5.18 12.57
N ALA A 374 8.85 -5.42 11.47
CA ALA A 374 8.32 -6.74 11.13
C ALA A 374 9.38 -7.87 10.99
N GLY A 375 10.67 -7.52 10.86
CA GLY A 375 11.78 -8.47 10.76
C GLY A 375 12.30 -9.00 12.11
N LEU A 376 11.82 -8.49 13.24
CA LEU A 376 12.07 -9.08 14.56
C LEU A 376 11.17 -10.31 14.77
N VAL A 377 11.64 -11.28 15.53
CA VAL A 377 10.81 -12.41 15.97
C VAL A 377 9.74 -11.93 16.98
N PRO A 378 8.57 -12.58 17.07
CA PRO A 378 7.47 -12.15 17.95
C PRO A 378 7.89 -11.90 19.39
N ALA A 379 8.65 -12.83 19.99
CA ALA A 379 9.17 -12.69 21.36
C ALA A 379 9.96 -11.38 21.57
N PHE A 380 10.77 -10.95 20.59
CA PHE A 380 11.54 -9.71 20.69
C PHE A 380 10.63 -8.48 20.56
N LYS A 381 9.65 -8.52 19.65
CA LYS A 381 8.67 -7.43 19.47
C LYS A 381 7.85 -7.21 20.73
N GLU A 382 7.28 -8.26 21.28
CA GLU A 382 6.46 -8.22 22.51
C GLU A 382 7.27 -7.74 23.71
N THR A 383 8.55 -8.14 23.80
CA THR A 383 9.44 -7.63 24.85
C THR A 383 9.67 -6.13 24.72
N VAL A 384 9.92 -5.62 23.50
CA VAL A 384 10.07 -4.18 23.25
C VAL A 384 8.77 -3.44 23.57
N GLU A 385 7.63 -3.98 23.18
CA GLU A 385 6.30 -3.43 23.44
C GLU A 385 6.04 -3.31 24.95
N GLU A 386 6.26 -4.39 25.70
CA GLU A 386 6.09 -4.42 27.15
C GLU A 386 7.03 -3.43 27.86
N CYS A 387 8.32 -3.43 27.50
CA CYS A 387 9.30 -2.51 28.07
C CYS A 387 8.97 -1.04 27.76
N PHE A 388 8.43 -0.74 26.58
CA PHE A 388 8.06 0.62 26.21
C PHE A 388 6.80 1.10 26.96
N VAL A 389 5.77 0.25 27.07
CA VAL A 389 4.54 0.56 27.82
C VAL A 389 4.84 0.80 29.30
N ARG A 390 5.76 0.03 29.89
CA ARG A 390 6.26 0.25 31.27
C ARG A 390 7.17 1.47 31.41
N GLY A 391 7.49 2.15 30.31
CA GLY A 391 8.37 3.31 30.29
C GLY A 391 9.85 2.98 30.52
N LEU A 392 10.27 1.73 30.39
CA LEU A 392 11.66 1.28 30.55
C LEU A 392 12.51 1.61 29.31
N VAL A 393 11.95 1.44 28.12
CA VAL A 393 12.58 1.84 26.85
C VAL A 393 12.18 3.28 26.52
N LYS A 394 13.18 4.15 26.30
CA LYS A 394 12.96 5.59 26.10
C LYS A 394 13.04 6.02 24.63
N ALA A 395 13.77 5.30 23.79
CA ALA A 395 13.82 5.59 22.34
C ALA A 395 13.64 4.32 21.51
N VAL A 396 12.66 4.36 20.61
CA VAL A 396 12.34 3.26 19.70
C VAL A 396 12.54 3.70 18.25
N PHE A 397 13.29 2.94 17.47
CA PHE A 397 13.43 3.13 16.03
C PHE A 397 12.53 2.15 15.29
N ALA A 398 11.45 2.66 14.69
CA ALA A 398 10.37 1.83 14.19
C ALA A 398 10.12 1.96 12.68
N THR A 399 9.69 0.88 12.03
CA THR A 399 9.07 0.99 10.71
C THR A 399 7.61 1.41 10.83
N GLU A 400 6.99 1.82 9.71
CA GLU A 400 5.58 2.22 9.63
C GLU A 400 4.60 1.19 10.24
N THR A 401 4.94 -0.10 10.23
CA THR A 401 4.14 -1.17 10.83
C THR A 401 3.80 -0.96 12.30
N LEU A 402 4.57 -0.17 13.05
CA LEU A 402 4.23 0.16 14.43
C LEU A 402 3.05 1.14 14.53
N ALA A 403 2.87 2.02 13.53
CA ALA A 403 1.76 2.96 13.50
C ALA A 403 0.39 2.27 13.33
N LEU A 404 0.41 1.02 12.86
CA LEU A 404 -0.74 0.21 12.43
C LEU A 404 -1.41 -0.59 13.56
N GLY A 405 -1.47 -0.04 14.77
CA GLY A 405 -2.38 -0.56 15.80
C GLY A 405 -1.72 -1.40 16.89
N ILE A 406 -0.69 -0.92 17.56
CA ILE A 406 -0.34 -1.43 18.90
C ILE A 406 -0.40 -0.24 19.86
N ASN A 407 -0.87 -0.44 21.09
CA ASN A 407 -0.97 0.65 22.07
C ASN A 407 0.41 1.04 22.65
N MET A 408 1.25 1.68 21.82
CA MET A 408 2.54 2.26 22.22
C MET A 408 2.54 3.78 21.98
N PRO A 409 1.82 4.57 22.79
CA PRO A 409 1.88 6.03 22.70
C PRO A 409 3.21 6.54 23.25
N ALA A 410 3.85 7.44 22.53
CA ALA A 410 5.10 8.10 22.91
C ALA A 410 4.82 9.56 23.28
N ARG A 411 5.73 10.23 24.00
CA ARG A 411 5.62 11.69 24.16
C ARG A 411 5.90 12.40 22.83
N SER A 412 6.89 11.89 22.10
CA SER A 412 7.31 12.46 20.81
C SER A 412 7.40 11.42 19.70
N VAL A 413 7.16 11.88 18.47
CA VAL A 413 7.39 11.13 17.23
C VAL A 413 8.39 11.89 16.37
N VAL A 414 9.36 11.19 15.80
CA VAL A 414 10.35 11.74 14.86
C VAL A 414 10.20 11.09 13.50
N LEU A 415 10.16 11.89 12.43
CA LEU A 415 10.14 11.43 11.05
C LEU A 415 11.48 11.75 10.38
N GLU A 416 12.31 10.75 10.10
CA GLU A 416 13.64 10.95 9.49
C GLU A 416 13.53 11.31 7.99
N ARG A 417 12.52 10.76 7.32
CA ARG A 417 12.24 10.98 5.89
C ARG A 417 10.74 11.11 5.69
N LEU A 418 10.34 11.71 4.56
CA LEU A 418 8.94 11.79 4.11
C LEU A 418 8.72 11.05 2.79
N VAL A 419 9.66 10.20 2.41
CA VAL A 419 9.60 9.35 1.22
C VAL A 419 9.80 7.91 1.65
N LYS A 420 8.94 7.01 1.17
CA LYS A 420 9.01 5.58 1.45
C LYS A 420 9.00 4.74 0.17
N TRP A 421 9.41 3.49 0.28
CA TRP A 421 9.31 2.51 -0.81
C TRP A 421 7.99 1.74 -0.66
N ASN A 422 7.12 1.77 -1.67
CA ASN A 422 5.83 1.06 -1.62
C ASN A 422 5.86 -0.35 -2.25
N GLY A 423 7.05 -0.84 -2.64
CA GLY A 423 7.22 -2.10 -3.37
C GLY A 423 7.67 -1.88 -4.81
N GLU A 424 7.19 -0.82 -5.46
CA GLU A 424 7.44 -0.53 -6.88
C GLU A 424 8.25 0.76 -7.07
N ALA A 425 7.99 1.78 -6.26
CA ALA A 425 8.58 3.10 -6.38
C ALA A 425 8.82 3.76 -5.03
N HIS A 426 9.71 4.77 -5.03
CA HIS A 426 9.78 5.72 -3.94
C HIS A 426 8.64 6.74 -4.07
N VAL A 427 7.75 6.75 -3.09
CA VAL A 427 6.56 7.61 -3.04
C VAL A 427 6.60 8.48 -1.79
N ASP A 428 6.04 9.68 -1.89
CA ASP A 428 5.87 10.59 -0.75
C ASP A 428 4.85 10.02 0.24
N VAL A 429 5.08 10.27 1.52
CA VAL A 429 4.15 9.94 2.60
C VAL A 429 2.86 10.74 2.42
N THR A 430 1.72 10.05 2.43
CA THR A 430 0.41 10.68 2.28
C THR A 430 -0.03 11.38 3.58
N PRO A 431 -0.97 12.34 3.53
CA PRO A 431 -1.52 12.96 4.74
C PRO A 431 -2.12 11.99 5.76
N GLY A 432 -2.75 10.90 5.27
CA GLY A 432 -3.32 9.86 6.12
C GLY A 432 -2.23 9.10 6.89
N GLU A 433 -1.19 8.64 6.18
CA GLU A 433 -0.02 7.97 6.79
C GLU A 433 0.70 8.91 7.77
N TYR A 434 0.89 10.18 7.40
CA TYR A 434 1.48 11.18 8.28
C TYR A 434 0.68 11.34 9.59
N THR A 435 -0.64 11.40 9.49
CA THR A 435 -1.54 11.51 10.65
C THR A 435 -1.52 10.24 11.52
N GLN A 436 -1.42 9.05 10.91
CA GLN A 436 -1.27 7.79 11.64
C GLN A 436 0.06 7.70 12.40
N LEU A 437 1.16 8.10 11.76
CA LEU A 437 2.51 8.11 12.36
C LEU A 437 2.58 9.11 13.52
N THR A 438 2.21 10.37 13.27
CA THR A 438 2.26 11.44 14.28
C THR A 438 1.19 11.32 15.35
N GLY A 439 0.10 10.60 15.06
CA GLY A 439 -0.97 10.28 16.01
C GLY A 439 -0.50 9.52 17.25
N ARG A 440 0.70 8.92 17.22
CA ARG A 440 1.35 8.24 18.35
C ARG A 440 1.96 9.18 19.40
N ALA A 441 2.12 10.48 19.09
CA ALA A 441 2.75 11.44 19.99
C ALA A 441 1.75 12.07 20.98
N GLY A 442 2.00 12.00 22.27
CA GLY A 442 1.11 12.48 23.34
C GLY A 442 0.31 11.32 23.96
N ARG A 443 0.68 10.97 25.19
CA ARG A 443 0.04 9.92 26.00
C ARG A 443 -1.13 10.51 26.78
N ARG A 444 -2.35 10.04 26.52
CA ARG A 444 -3.55 10.51 27.22
C ARG A 444 -3.42 10.25 28.73
N GLY A 445 -3.72 11.27 29.53
CA GLY A 445 -3.63 11.20 31.00
C GLY A 445 -2.22 11.37 31.58
N ILE A 446 -1.18 11.43 30.73
CA ILE A 446 0.22 11.60 31.15
C ILE A 446 0.82 12.87 30.57
N ASP A 447 0.69 13.07 29.25
CA ASP A 447 1.25 14.22 28.54
C ASP A 447 0.18 15.31 28.35
N VAL A 448 0.55 16.57 28.59
CA VAL A 448 -0.29 17.74 28.29
C VAL A 448 -0.31 18.03 26.79
N GLU A 449 0.78 17.69 26.10
CA GLU A 449 0.98 17.91 24.67
C GLU A 449 1.88 16.83 24.08
N GLY A 450 1.67 16.52 22.80
CA GLY A 450 2.50 15.62 22.02
C GLY A 450 3.33 16.40 21.00
N HIS A 451 4.49 15.87 20.62
CA HIS A 451 5.41 16.53 19.68
C HIS A 451 5.71 15.65 18.49
N ALA A 452 5.52 16.18 17.28
CA ALA A 452 5.93 15.55 16.03
C ALA A 452 7.10 16.36 15.43
N VAL A 453 8.24 15.71 15.22
CA VAL A 453 9.48 16.34 14.76
C VAL A 453 9.88 15.77 13.40
N VAL A 454 9.90 16.60 12.37
CA VAL A 454 10.38 16.22 11.04
C VAL A 454 11.85 16.61 10.89
N VAL A 455 12.71 15.64 10.56
CA VAL A 455 14.13 15.92 10.29
C VAL A 455 14.24 16.50 8.88
N TRP A 456 14.79 17.71 8.77
CA TRP A 456 14.99 18.35 7.48
C TRP A 456 16.11 17.68 6.68
N ALA A 457 15.93 17.62 5.36
CA ALA A 457 16.95 17.19 4.41
C ALA A 457 16.87 18.06 3.14
N PRO A 458 17.97 18.22 2.38
CA PRO A 458 17.95 18.93 1.11
C PRO A 458 16.84 18.41 0.18
N GLY A 459 16.04 19.33 -0.35
CA GLY A 459 14.87 19.01 -1.19
C GLY A 459 13.54 18.87 -0.43
N VAL A 460 13.55 18.93 0.91
CA VAL A 460 12.31 18.97 1.72
C VAL A 460 11.90 20.43 1.93
N ASP A 461 10.79 20.83 1.30
CA ASP A 461 10.18 22.16 1.47
C ASP A 461 9.32 22.21 2.75
N PRO A 462 9.61 23.11 3.72
CA PRO A 462 8.77 23.34 4.89
C PRO A 462 7.28 23.56 4.58
N ALA A 463 6.95 24.20 3.44
CA ALA A 463 5.55 24.43 3.04
C ALA A 463 4.83 23.13 2.65
N ALA A 464 5.51 22.20 2.00
CA ALA A 464 4.95 20.89 1.68
C ALA A 464 4.68 20.08 2.96
N VAL A 465 5.62 20.10 3.91
CA VAL A 465 5.45 19.43 5.22
C VAL A 465 4.31 20.05 6.03
N ALA A 466 4.20 21.38 6.02
CA ALA A 466 3.08 22.09 6.62
C ALA A 466 1.73 21.68 6.00
N GLY A 467 1.69 21.48 4.68
CA GLY A 467 0.51 20.96 3.97
C GLY A 467 0.10 19.55 4.41
N LEU A 468 1.08 18.66 4.64
CA LEU A 468 0.84 17.32 5.21
C LEU A 468 0.29 17.44 6.64
N ALA A 469 0.89 18.29 7.47
CA ALA A 469 0.49 18.48 8.86
C ALA A 469 -0.88 19.17 9.03
N SER A 470 -1.28 20.01 8.06
CA SER A 470 -2.60 20.66 8.06
C SER A 470 -3.72 19.74 7.57
N THR A 471 -3.41 18.77 6.71
CA THR A 471 -4.41 17.88 6.09
C THR A 471 -4.61 16.65 6.97
N ARG A 472 -5.66 16.67 7.81
CA ARG A 472 -5.88 15.64 8.86
C ARG A 472 -6.76 14.46 8.44
N THR A 473 -7.39 14.53 7.28
CA THR A 473 -8.41 13.59 6.86
C THR A 473 -8.13 13.10 5.45
N PHE A 474 -8.34 11.80 5.22
CA PHE A 474 -8.18 11.16 3.92
C PHE A 474 -9.48 10.46 3.51
N PRO A 475 -9.78 10.35 2.20
CA PRO A 475 -10.96 9.63 1.75
C PRO A 475 -10.72 8.12 1.89
N LEU A 476 -11.64 7.43 2.56
CA LEU A 476 -11.71 5.97 2.56
C LEU A 476 -12.15 5.49 1.17
N ARG A 477 -11.32 4.69 0.52
CA ARG A 477 -11.63 4.08 -0.78
C ARG A 477 -11.70 2.58 -0.63
N SER A 478 -12.76 1.97 -1.16
CA SER A 478 -12.87 0.52 -1.22
C SER A 478 -11.73 -0.10 -2.04
N SER A 479 -11.16 -1.20 -1.53
CA SER A 479 -10.26 -2.08 -2.27
C SER A 479 -10.95 -3.35 -2.81
N PHE A 480 -12.28 -3.44 -2.64
CA PHE A 480 -13.08 -4.63 -2.91
C PHE A 480 -13.03 -5.07 -4.36
N ARG A 481 -12.69 -6.34 -4.58
CA ARG A 481 -12.61 -6.99 -5.89
C ARG A 481 -12.96 -8.47 -5.77
N PRO A 482 -13.62 -9.05 -6.79
CA PRO A 482 -13.94 -10.47 -6.76
C PRO A 482 -12.68 -11.33 -6.90
N SER A 483 -12.44 -12.18 -5.91
CA SER A 483 -11.48 -13.30 -5.99
C SER A 483 -12.22 -14.60 -6.31
N TYR A 484 -11.48 -15.63 -6.75
CA TYR A 484 -12.06 -16.94 -7.06
C TYR A 484 -12.66 -17.60 -5.83
N ASN A 485 -11.95 -17.63 -4.70
CA ASN A 485 -12.49 -18.12 -3.43
C ASN A 485 -13.78 -17.41 -3.04
N MET A 486 -13.81 -16.07 -3.14
CA MET A 486 -15.00 -15.28 -2.82
C MET A 486 -16.15 -15.62 -3.77
N ALA A 487 -15.90 -15.68 -5.06
CA ALA A 487 -16.92 -15.98 -6.06
C ALA A 487 -17.56 -17.35 -5.82
N VAL A 488 -16.75 -18.38 -5.59
CA VAL A 488 -17.28 -19.73 -5.30
C VAL A 488 -18.07 -19.76 -3.99
N ASN A 489 -17.58 -19.12 -2.92
CA ASN A 489 -18.32 -19.08 -1.64
C ASN A 489 -19.66 -18.36 -1.78
N LEU A 490 -19.69 -17.20 -2.46
CA LEU A 490 -20.92 -16.44 -2.70
C LEU A 490 -21.93 -17.23 -3.55
N VAL A 491 -21.46 -17.85 -4.64
CA VAL A 491 -22.32 -18.67 -5.50
C VAL A 491 -22.81 -19.92 -4.75
N SER A 492 -21.97 -20.53 -3.91
CA SER A 492 -22.35 -21.68 -3.08
C SER A 492 -23.46 -21.34 -2.08
N SER A 493 -23.41 -20.16 -1.45
CA SER A 493 -24.36 -19.77 -0.41
C SER A 493 -25.64 -19.14 -0.97
N PHE A 494 -25.56 -18.40 -2.07
CA PHE A 494 -26.66 -17.55 -2.54
C PHE A 494 -27.06 -17.76 -4.00
N GLY A 495 -26.26 -18.48 -4.80
CA GLY A 495 -26.40 -18.54 -6.25
C GLY A 495 -25.86 -17.29 -6.96
N ARG A 496 -25.60 -17.40 -8.27
CA ARG A 496 -24.92 -16.36 -9.06
C ARG A 496 -25.71 -15.05 -9.11
N ALA A 497 -27.02 -15.12 -9.35
CA ALA A 497 -27.88 -13.94 -9.46
C ALA A 497 -27.92 -13.11 -8.15
N ARG A 498 -28.09 -13.79 -7.01
CA ARG A 498 -28.14 -13.11 -5.71
C ARG A 498 -26.76 -12.64 -5.25
N ALA A 499 -25.70 -13.40 -5.51
CA ALA A 499 -24.33 -12.97 -5.27
C ALA A 499 -24.01 -11.67 -6.02
N ARG A 500 -24.44 -11.55 -7.29
CA ARG A 500 -24.30 -10.33 -8.08
C ARG A 500 -25.01 -9.13 -7.43
N GLU A 501 -26.22 -9.32 -6.89
CA GLU A 501 -26.94 -8.27 -6.16
C GLU A 501 -26.22 -7.84 -4.87
N LEU A 502 -25.63 -8.78 -4.13
CA LEU A 502 -24.84 -8.48 -2.94
C LEU A 502 -23.57 -7.69 -3.29
N LEU A 503 -22.92 -7.99 -4.40
CA LEU A 503 -21.75 -7.22 -4.85
C LEU A 503 -22.15 -5.83 -5.35
N ALA A 504 -23.36 -5.68 -5.89
CA ALA A 504 -23.92 -4.38 -6.25
C ALA A 504 -24.20 -3.48 -5.04
N SER A 505 -24.36 -4.04 -3.83
CA SER A 505 -24.47 -3.27 -2.59
C SER A 505 -23.13 -3.01 -1.88
N SER A 506 -22.00 -3.40 -2.49
CA SER A 506 -20.65 -3.13 -1.95
C SER A 506 -20.32 -1.64 -1.87
N PHE A 507 -19.36 -1.29 -1.01
CA PHE A 507 -18.92 0.10 -0.88
C PHE A 507 -18.22 0.56 -2.16
N ALA A 508 -17.47 -0.34 -2.83
CA ALA A 508 -16.90 -0.09 -4.16
C ALA A 508 -17.97 0.37 -5.17
N GLN A 509 -19.11 -0.34 -5.24
CA GLN A 509 -20.18 0.01 -6.15
C GLN A 509 -20.86 1.32 -5.73
N PHE A 510 -21.11 1.52 -4.44
CA PHE A 510 -21.70 2.76 -3.91
C PHE A 510 -20.86 4.02 -4.26
N GLN A 511 -19.53 3.96 -4.08
CA GLN A 511 -18.63 5.05 -4.46
C GLN A 511 -18.63 5.27 -5.97
N THR A 512 -18.72 4.18 -6.74
CA THR A 512 -18.78 4.24 -8.20
C THR A 512 -20.04 4.95 -8.65
N ASP A 513 -21.21 4.57 -8.13
CA ASP A 513 -22.51 5.16 -8.47
C ASP A 513 -22.57 6.64 -8.11
N ARG A 514 -22.08 7.02 -6.91
CA ARG A 514 -21.96 8.43 -6.52
C ARG A 514 -21.05 9.22 -7.45
N SER A 515 -19.92 8.62 -7.87
CA SER A 515 -19.02 9.24 -8.83
C SER A 515 -19.66 9.41 -10.21
N VAL A 516 -20.50 8.46 -10.63
CA VAL A 516 -21.26 8.51 -11.89
C VAL A 516 -22.25 9.68 -11.87
N VAL A 517 -22.91 9.96 -10.74
CA VAL A 517 -23.77 11.16 -10.59
C VAL A 517 -22.97 12.45 -10.75
N GLY A 518 -21.75 12.51 -10.20
CA GLY A 518 -20.84 13.65 -10.39
C GLY A 518 -20.41 13.83 -11.86
N LEU A 519 -20.07 12.73 -12.53
CA LEU A 519 -19.73 12.72 -13.96
C LEU A 519 -20.94 13.12 -14.83
N ALA A 520 -22.16 12.68 -14.48
CA ALA A 520 -23.39 13.04 -15.18
C ALA A 520 -23.65 14.55 -15.11
N ARG A 521 -23.49 15.15 -13.92
CA ARG A 521 -23.63 16.61 -13.75
C ARG A 521 -22.57 17.38 -14.56
N ALA A 522 -21.33 16.90 -14.57
CA ALA A 522 -20.27 17.50 -15.37
C ALA A 522 -20.52 17.36 -16.88
N ALA A 523 -20.99 16.18 -17.33
CA ALA A 523 -21.36 15.94 -18.73
C ALA A 523 -22.50 16.87 -19.16
N ALA A 524 -23.57 16.97 -18.37
CA ALA A 524 -24.67 17.91 -18.62
C ALA A 524 -24.19 19.38 -18.65
N GLY A 525 -23.22 19.74 -17.80
CA GLY A 525 -22.58 21.06 -17.83
C GLY A 525 -21.89 21.34 -19.17
N HIS A 526 -21.10 20.39 -19.66
CA HIS A 526 -20.43 20.52 -20.97
C HIS A 526 -21.39 20.43 -22.16
N GLU A 527 -22.48 19.65 -22.05
CA GLU A 527 -23.57 19.64 -23.05
C GLU A 527 -24.21 21.03 -23.16
N HIS A 528 -24.51 21.67 -22.03
CA HIS A 528 -25.05 23.02 -22.02
C HIS A 528 -24.06 24.06 -22.58
N GLU A 529 -22.76 23.94 -22.27
CA GLU A 529 -21.73 24.77 -22.89
C GLU A 529 -21.66 24.57 -24.41
N ALA A 530 -21.80 23.32 -24.88
CA ALA A 530 -21.84 23.00 -26.29
C ALA A 530 -23.08 23.62 -26.97
N GLU A 531 -24.27 23.55 -26.36
CA GLU A 531 -25.48 24.21 -26.86
C GLU A 531 -25.29 25.72 -27.02
N ARG A 532 -24.71 26.37 -25.99
CA ARG A 532 -24.41 27.81 -26.03
C ARG A 532 -23.41 28.15 -27.14
N ALA A 533 -22.32 27.38 -27.25
CA ALA A 533 -21.33 27.59 -28.30
C ALA A 533 -21.92 27.35 -29.70
N ALA A 534 -22.80 26.35 -29.86
CA ALA A 534 -23.49 26.08 -31.12
C ALA A 534 -24.42 27.22 -31.54
N ALA A 535 -25.12 27.86 -30.58
CA ALA A 535 -25.96 29.03 -30.87
C ALA A 535 -25.13 30.23 -31.39
N GLU A 536 -23.87 30.36 -30.98
CA GLU A 536 -22.94 31.41 -31.44
C GLU A 536 -22.29 31.09 -32.81
N MET A 537 -22.43 29.86 -33.33
CA MET A 537 -21.76 29.37 -34.54
C MET A 537 -22.53 29.59 -35.85
N HIS A 538 -23.65 30.32 -35.83
CA HIS A 538 -24.49 30.52 -37.01
C HIS A 538 -23.73 31.24 -38.16
N SER A 539 -23.97 30.81 -39.40
CA SER A 539 -23.36 31.36 -40.60
C SER A 539 -24.27 31.24 -41.80
N ASP A 540 -24.43 32.33 -42.55
CA ASP A 540 -25.27 32.41 -43.74
C ASP A 540 -24.68 31.70 -44.97
N ARG A 541 -23.43 31.24 -44.87
CA ARG A 541 -22.68 30.67 -46.00
C ARG A 541 -22.30 29.20 -45.87
N GLY A 542 -22.60 28.53 -44.75
CA GLY A 542 -22.30 27.11 -44.56
C GLY A 542 -22.00 26.77 -43.10
N ASP A 543 -21.90 25.47 -42.80
CA ASP A 543 -21.75 24.94 -41.44
C ASP A 543 -20.32 25.17 -40.88
N VAL A 544 -20.21 26.02 -39.86
CA VAL A 544 -18.91 26.32 -39.21
C VAL A 544 -18.39 25.11 -38.41
N GLY A 545 -19.29 24.24 -37.93
CA GLY A 545 -18.96 23.01 -37.23
C GLY A 545 -18.29 21.99 -38.15
N GLU A 546 -18.83 21.76 -39.34
CA GLU A 546 -18.23 20.88 -40.36
C GLU A 546 -16.81 21.35 -40.74
N TYR A 547 -16.63 22.65 -40.92
CA TYR A 547 -15.32 23.25 -41.20
C TYR A 547 -14.29 23.01 -40.07
N ALA A 548 -14.71 23.14 -38.81
CA ALA A 548 -13.84 22.90 -37.67
C ALA A 548 -13.50 21.40 -37.49
N GLN A 549 -14.44 20.49 -37.80
CA GLN A 549 -14.20 19.04 -37.81
C GLN A 549 -13.13 18.67 -38.85
N LEU A 550 -13.18 19.23 -40.06
CA LEU A 550 -12.15 19.02 -41.08
C LEU A 550 -10.76 19.49 -40.61
N ARG A 551 -10.66 20.63 -39.90
CA ARG A 551 -9.38 21.09 -39.31
C ARG A 551 -8.87 20.11 -38.25
N GLN A 552 -9.76 19.58 -37.41
CA GLN A 552 -9.40 18.61 -36.38
C GLN A 552 -8.91 17.29 -36.99
N GLN A 553 -9.61 16.75 -37.99
CA GLN A 553 -9.24 15.51 -38.68
C GLN A 553 -7.85 15.61 -39.34
N ILE A 554 -7.54 16.76 -39.94
CA ILE A 554 -6.19 17.05 -40.47
C ILE A 554 -5.15 17.01 -39.34
N ALA A 555 -5.41 17.70 -38.23
CA ALA A 555 -4.48 17.75 -37.10
C ALA A 555 -4.28 16.38 -36.42
N GLU A 556 -5.32 15.57 -36.30
CA GLU A 556 -5.27 14.21 -35.75
C GLU A 556 -4.49 13.27 -36.66
N ARG A 557 -4.77 13.30 -37.97
CA ARG A 557 -4.05 12.49 -38.95
C ARG A 557 -2.55 12.87 -39.05
N GLU A 558 -2.21 14.15 -38.98
CA GLU A 558 -0.81 14.61 -38.90
C GLU A 558 -0.11 14.08 -37.63
N LYS A 559 -0.82 14.06 -36.50
CA LYS A 559 -0.31 13.56 -35.23
C LYS A 559 -0.11 12.05 -35.25
N GLU A 560 -1.03 11.30 -35.83
CA GLU A 560 -0.91 9.84 -36.05
C GLU A 560 0.30 9.52 -36.92
N LEU A 561 0.41 10.13 -38.11
CA LEU A 561 1.54 9.92 -39.01
C LEU A 561 2.88 10.30 -38.37
N SER A 562 2.90 11.33 -37.52
CA SER A 562 4.09 11.68 -36.74
C SER A 562 4.44 10.61 -35.70
N ARG A 563 3.45 10.02 -35.03
CA ARG A 563 3.66 8.94 -34.04
C ARG A 563 4.14 7.66 -34.72
N ASP A 564 3.51 7.27 -35.81
CA ASP A 564 3.88 6.07 -36.58
C ASP A 564 5.28 6.21 -37.18
N SER A 565 5.61 7.40 -37.70
CA SER A 565 6.97 7.70 -38.19
C SER A 565 8.01 7.64 -37.07
N GLN A 566 7.67 8.10 -35.85
CA GLN A 566 8.57 8.00 -34.69
C GLN A 566 8.73 6.55 -34.20
N ALA A 567 7.64 5.76 -34.14
CA ALA A 567 7.67 4.36 -33.75
C ALA A 567 8.49 3.52 -34.74
N LYS A 568 8.25 3.69 -36.05
CA LYS A 568 9.01 3.02 -37.11
C LYS A 568 10.51 3.36 -37.05
N ARG A 569 10.85 4.65 -36.89
CA ARG A 569 12.25 5.09 -36.74
C ARG A 569 12.91 4.53 -35.48
N ARG A 570 12.16 4.32 -34.40
CA ARG A 570 12.67 3.72 -33.16
C ARG A 570 13.00 2.23 -33.35
N ILE A 571 12.15 1.49 -34.08
CA ILE A 571 12.40 0.09 -34.43
C ILE A 571 13.64 -0.01 -35.34
N GLU A 572 13.70 0.78 -36.41
CA GLU A 572 14.84 0.81 -37.33
C GLU A 572 16.15 1.22 -36.62
N ALA A 573 16.08 2.13 -35.65
CA ALA A 573 17.24 2.51 -34.83
C ALA A 573 17.70 1.38 -33.90
N ALA A 574 16.77 0.62 -33.30
CA ALA A 574 17.11 -0.53 -32.46
C ALA A 574 17.77 -1.65 -33.28
N GLU A 575 17.25 -1.96 -34.47
CA GLU A 575 17.87 -2.93 -35.40
C GLU A 575 19.27 -2.48 -35.85
N ALA A 576 19.42 -1.20 -36.17
CA ALA A 576 20.71 -0.64 -36.57
C ALA A 576 21.75 -0.67 -35.42
N LEU A 577 21.31 -0.45 -34.17
CA LEU A 577 22.17 -0.59 -32.99
C LEU A 577 22.59 -2.04 -32.75
N ALA A 578 21.69 -3.01 -32.98
CA ALA A 578 21.99 -4.44 -32.86
C ALA A 578 23.01 -4.92 -33.91
N ALA A 579 23.10 -4.26 -35.06
CA ALA A 579 24.03 -4.60 -36.14
C ALA A 579 25.47 -4.11 -35.91
N LEU A 580 25.71 -3.25 -34.91
CA LEU A 580 27.02 -2.66 -34.62
C LEU A 580 28.02 -3.70 -34.09
N ARG A 581 29.31 -3.52 -34.42
CA ARG A 581 30.40 -4.37 -33.97
C ARG A 581 31.46 -3.60 -33.19
N PRO A 582 32.22 -4.26 -32.30
CA PRO A 582 33.38 -3.63 -31.67
C PRO A 582 34.34 -3.03 -32.70
N GLY A 583 34.71 -1.76 -32.49
CA GLY A 583 35.57 -0.98 -33.38
C GLY A 583 34.83 -0.17 -34.43
N ASP A 584 33.51 -0.32 -34.60
CA ASP A 584 32.74 0.55 -35.50
C ASP A 584 32.72 1.99 -34.96
N VAL A 585 32.95 2.95 -35.85
CA VAL A 585 32.92 4.38 -35.55
C VAL A 585 31.56 4.91 -35.98
N ILE A 586 30.80 5.42 -35.01
CA ILE A 586 29.43 5.92 -35.20
C ILE A 586 29.34 7.39 -34.85
N ARG A 587 28.26 8.04 -35.28
CA ARG A 587 27.94 9.43 -34.95
C ARG A 587 26.71 9.50 -34.06
N VAL A 588 26.86 10.12 -32.89
CA VAL A 588 25.75 10.45 -32.00
C VAL A 588 25.16 11.79 -32.45
N PRO A 589 23.89 11.81 -32.94
CA PRO A 589 23.35 12.96 -33.67
C PRO A 589 22.90 14.13 -32.77
N ALA A 590 22.52 13.87 -31.51
CA ALA A 590 21.99 14.87 -30.59
C ALA A 590 22.26 14.50 -29.11
N GLY A 591 22.06 15.45 -28.20
CA GLY A 591 22.19 15.23 -26.75
C GLY A 591 23.57 15.60 -26.19
N ARG A 592 23.78 15.36 -24.88
CA ARG A 592 25.01 15.72 -24.15
C ARG A 592 26.27 14.96 -24.64
N ARG A 593 26.10 13.94 -25.48
CA ARG A 593 27.15 13.06 -26.00
C ARG A 593 27.29 13.14 -27.52
N GLN A 594 26.80 14.23 -28.11
CA GLN A 594 26.87 14.49 -29.55
C GLN A 594 28.34 14.47 -30.04
N GLY A 595 28.59 13.81 -31.16
CA GLY A 595 29.94 13.69 -31.73
C GLY A 595 30.25 12.30 -32.27
N LEU A 596 31.51 12.05 -32.62
CA LEU A 596 31.95 10.70 -33.00
C LEU A 596 32.20 9.84 -31.76
N ALA A 597 31.86 8.57 -31.87
CA ALA A 597 32.11 7.57 -30.85
C ALA A 597 32.55 6.25 -31.49
N VAL A 598 33.42 5.52 -30.81
CA VAL A 598 33.80 4.16 -31.20
C VAL A 598 33.10 3.14 -30.31
N VAL A 599 32.53 2.10 -30.92
CA VAL A 599 31.85 1.01 -30.21
C VAL A 599 32.90 0.10 -29.56
N LEU A 600 32.80 -0.10 -28.26
CA LEU A 600 33.67 -0.98 -27.48
C LEU A 600 33.03 -2.36 -27.29
N ASP A 601 31.73 -2.37 -27.01
CA ASP A 601 30.91 -3.57 -26.82
C ASP A 601 29.50 -3.28 -27.38
N PRO A 602 28.95 -4.10 -28.29
CA PRO A 602 27.65 -3.86 -28.89
C PRO A 602 26.48 -4.02 -27.90
N GLY A 603 26.69 -4.70 -26.77
CA GLY A 603 25.70 -4.76 -25.68
C GLY A 603 24.40 -5.47 -26.08
N ILE A 604 24.50 -6.55 -26.85
CA ILE A 604 23.39 -7.40 -27.30
C ILE A 604 23.11 -8.45 -26.21
N THR A 605 21.86 -8.56 -25.77
CA THR A 605 21.37 -9.58 -24.81
C THR A 605 20.03 -10.11 -25.30
N ASP A 606 19.76 -11.41 -25.15
CA ASP A 606 18.54 -12.07 -25.68
C ASP A 606 17.21 -11.57 -25.09
N LEU A 607 17.25 -10.76 -24.03
CA LEU A 607 16.08 -10.35 -23.22
C LEU A 607 15.88 -8.81 -23.13
N ALA A 608 16.69 -7.97 -23.79
CA ALA A 608 16.59 -6.50 -23.65
C ALA A 608 17.04 -5.71 -24.89
N GLU A 609 16.59 -4.44 -24.99
CA GLU A 609 17.01 -3.51 -26.06
C GLU A 609 18.55 -3.35 -26.09
N PRO A 610 19.20 -3.37 -27.27
CA PRO A 610 20.65 -3.30 -27.41
C PRO A 610 21.20 -1.97 -26.90
N ARG A 611 22.19 -2.03 -26.00
CA ARG A 611 22.81 -0.85 -25.37
C ARG A 611 24.33 -0.83 -25.55
N PRO A 612 24.83 -0.34 -26.71
CA PRO A 612 26.24 -0.38 -27.00
C PRO A 612 27.03 0.51 -26.03
N LEU A 613 28.12 -0.05 -25.51
CA LEU A 613 29.15 0.67 -24.77
C LEU A 613 30.05 1.38 -25.78
N VAL A 614 30.15 2.70 -25.69
CA VAL A 614 30.95 3.50 -26.63
C VAL A 614 31.95 4.38 -25.90
N LEU A 615 33.00 4.82 -26.61
CA LEU A 615 33.92 5.88 -26.19
C LEU A 615 33.82 7.07 -27.14
N THR A 616 33.53 8.26 -26.61
CA THR A 616 33.44 9.51 -27.39
C THR A 616 34.80 10.20 -27.52
N GLU A 617 34.90 11.16 -28.45
CA GLU A 617 36.08 12.04 -28.61
C GLU A 617 36.45 12.76 -27.30
N ASP A 618 35.47 13.08 -26.45
CA ASP A 618 35.65 13.75 -25.16
C ASP A 618 36.07 12.82 -24.01
N LYS A 619 36.52 11.58 -24.33
CA LYS A 619 37.02 10.59 -23.36
C LYS A 619 35.92 10.07 -22.40
N TRP A 620 34.64 10.26 -22.75
CA TRP A 620 33.53 9.67 -22.02
C TRP A 620 33.28 8.25 -22.53
N ALA A 621 33.21 7.29 -21.61
CA ALA A 621 32.86 5.91 -21.90
C ALA A 621 31.58 5.53 -21.16
N GLY A 622 30.58 5.01 -21.86
CA GLY A 622 29.30 4.64 -21.28
C GLY A 622 28.37 4.00 -22.30
N ARG A 623 27.27 3.42 -21.81
CA ARG A 623 26.26 2.79 -22.67
C ARG A 623 25.31 3.85 -23.24
N LEU A 624 24.99 3.72 -24.51
CA LEU A 624 23.96 4.50 -25.19
C LEU A 624 22.72 3.64 -25.42
N SER A 625 21.56 4.28 -25.56
CA SER A 625 20.25 3.65 -25.76
C SER A 625 19.62 4.11 -27.07
N SER A 626 18.53 3.47 -27.48
CA SER A 626 17.72 3.86 -28.64
C SER A 626 17.25 5.33 -28.60
N VAL A 627 17.10 5.92 -27.41
CA VAL A 627 16.72 7.33 -27.19
C VAL A 627 17.80 8.31 -27.65
N ASP A 628 19.07 7.90 -27.65
CA ASP A 628 20.20 8.73 -28.08
C ASP A 628 20.31 8.82 -29.63
N PHE A 629 19.52 8.01 -30.35
CA PHE A 629 19.54 7.87 -31.81
C PHE A 629 18.15 8.07 -32.44
N PRO A 630 17.72 9.33 -32.72
CA PRO A 630 16.46 9.64 -33.39
C PRO A 630 16.36 9.19 -34.85
N SER A 631 17.44 8.65 -35.41
CA SER A 631 17.53 8.10 -36.76
C SER A 631 18.45 6.87 -36.74
N PRO A 632 18.27 5.89 -37.64
CA PRO A 632 19.13 4.72 -37.72
C PRO A 632 20.61 5.09 -37.81
N VAL A 633 21.44 4.43 -37.01
CA VAL A 633 22.88 4.66 -36.95
C VAL A 633 23.61 3.77 -37.96
N SER A 634 24.58 4.32 -38.68
CA SER A 634 25.44 3.56 -39.57
C SER A 634 26.90 3.64 -39.12
N SER A 635 27.65 2.56 -39.37
CA SER A 635 29.10 2.53 -39.16
C SER A 635 29.77 3.39 -40.24
N LEU A 636 30.44 4.47 -39.82
CA LEU A 636 31.12 5.43 -40.70
C LEU A 636 32.54 4.98 -41.06
N ALA A 637 33.20 4.28 -40.15
CA ALA A 637 34.54 3.73 -40.32
C ALA A 637 34.77 2.61 -39.31
N ARG A 638 35.89 1.88 -39.41
CA ARG A 638 36.28 0.89 -38.41
C ARG A 638 37.67 1.20 -37.85
N MET A 639 37.79 1.13 -36.54
CA MET A 639 38.99 1.36 -35.76
C MET A 639 39.38 0.10 -35.00
N ARG A 640 40.69 -0.17 -34.91
CA ARG A 640 41.21 -1.26 -34.10
C ARG A 640 41.14 -0.92 -32.61
N VAL A 641 40.29 -1.63 -31.88
CA VAL A 641 40.23 -1.58 -30.41
C VAL A 641 41.14 -2.68 -29.84
N PRO A 642 42.03 -2.38 -28.87
CA PRO A 642 42.86 -3.40 -28.22
C PRO A 642 42.01 -4.50 -27.54
N LYS A 643 42.43 -5.77 -27.66
CA LYS A 643 41.65 -6.92 -27.14
C LYS A 643 41.36 -6.86 -25.63
N ASN A 644 42.23 -6.21 -24.84
CA ASN A 644 42.07 -6.05 -23.38
C ASN A 644 41.84 -4.58 -22.98
N PHE A 645 40.99 -3.85 -23.72
CA PHE A 645 40.76 -2.44 -23.47
C PHE A 645 39.93 -2.19 -22.19
N ASN A 646 40.55 -1.59 -21.16
CA ASN A 646 39.86 -1.20 -19.93
C ASN A 646 39.34 0.25 -20.02
N HIS A 647 38.05 0.40 -20.28
CA HIS A 647 37.38 1.71 -20.36
C HIS A 647 37.33 2.48 -19.03
N ARG A 648 37.60 1.85 -17.88
CA ARG A 648 37.69 2.55 -16.58
C ARG A 648 39.03 3.26 -16.40
N SER A 649 40.08 2.86 -17.13
CA SER A 649 41.41 3.48 -17.07
C SER A 649 41.43 4.85 -17.79
N PRO A 650 41.81 5.95 -17.11
CA PRO A 650 41.94 7.27 -17.74
C PRO A 650 43.04 7.38 -18.80
N HIS A 651 44.06 6.51 -18.76
CA HIS A 651 45.13 6.47 -19.76
C HIS A 651 44.62 5.82 -21.06
N ALA A 652 44.04 4.62 -20.95
CA ALA A 652 43.50 3.89 -22.09
C ALA A 652 42.43 4.69 -22.86
N ARG A 653 41.53 5.38 -22.13
CA ARG A 653 40.54 6.27 -22.73
C ARG A 653 41.15 7.45 -23.49
N ARG A 654 42.27 8.00 -23.01
CA ARG A 654 42.96 9.11 -23.68
C ARG A 654 43.58 8.66 -25.00
N ASP A 655 44.22 7.51 -25.01
CA ASP A 655 44.90 6.98 -26.19
C ASP A 655 43.89 6.67 -27.31
N LEU A 656 42.83 5.91 -27.00
CA LEU A 656 41.82 5.53 -27.99
C LEU A 656 41.00 6.74 -28.50
N ALA A 657 40.71 7.71 -27.63
CA ALA A 657 40.08 8.97 -28.04
C ALA A 657 41.02 9.84 -28.91
N SER A 658 42.33 9.75 -28.73
CA SER A 658 43.31 10.41 -29.60
C SER A 658 43.33 9.76 -30.99
N THR A 659 43.31 8.43 -31.05
CA THR A 659 43.18 7.69 -32.31
C THR A 659 41.88 8.05 -33.03
N LEU A 660 40.76 8.17 -32.30
CA LEU A 660 39.46 8.58 -32.86
C LEU A 660 39.50 9.98 -33.48
N ARG A 661 40.20 10.94 -32.84
CA ARG A 661 40.41 12.28 -33.40
C ARG A 661 41.28 12.27 -34.66
N ASN A 662 42.33 11.46 -34.68
CA ASN A 662 43.19 11.33 -35.87
C ASN A 662 42.41 10.71 -37.04
N ALA A 663 41.66 9.63 -36.78
CA ALA A 663 40.83 8.97 -37.79
C ALA A 663 39.74 9.88 -38.37
N ARG A 664 39.22 10.84 -37.58
CA ARG A 664 38.29 11.86 -38.06
C ARG A 664 38.90 12.79 -39.11
N VAL A 665 40.16 13.18 -38.91
CA VAL A 665 40.89 14.09 -39.81
C VAL A 665 41.33 13.35 -41.07
N GLU A 666 41.82 12.11 -40.94
CA GLU A 666 42.29 11.28 -42.05
C GLU A 666 41.18 10.83 -43.00
N ASN A 667 39.97 10.56 -42.48
CA ASN A 667 38.87 10.00 -43.28
C ASN A 667 37.73 11.00 -43.57
N GLU A 668 37.99 12.31 -43.41
CA GLU A 668 36.99 13.38 -43.61
C GLU A 668 35.61 13.06 -42.99
N LEU A 669 35.57 12.52 -41.76
CA LEU A 669 34.34 12.02 -41.12
C LEU A 669 33.37 13.13 -40.65
N GLY A 670 33.38 14.27 -41.33
CA GLY A 670 32.63 15.47 -41.00
C GLY A 670 31.99 16.15 -42.20
N ALA A 671 30.83 15.64 -42.66
CA ALA A 671 29.61 16.43 -42.89
C ALA A 671 28.58 15.66 -43.75
N ARG A 672 27.34 15.56 -43.25
CA ARG A 672 26.09 15.94 -43.95
C ARG A 672 24.89 15.58 -43.07
N ARG A 673 24.02 16.56 -42.81
CA ARG A 673 22.73 16.34 -42.16
C ARG A 673 21.74 16.02 -43.27
N ILE A 674 21.32 14.76 -43.39
CA ILE A 674 20.30 14.35 -44.36
C ILE A 674 18.96 14.89 -43.87
N LYS A 675 18.37 15.85 -44.59
CA LYS A 675 16.98 16.29 -44.36
C LYS A 675 16.06 15.22 -44.95
N HIS A 676 15.44 14.40 -44.11
CA HIS A 676 14.36 13.51 -44.54
C HIS A 676 13.06 14.30 -44.69
N ARG A 677 12.34 14.08 -45.79
CA ARG A 677 10.97 14.59 -46.01
C ARG A 677 10.02 13.97 -44.96
N SER A 678 9.03 14.74 -44.52
CA SER A 678 8.03 14.28 -43.54
C SER A 678 7.04 13.31 -44.21
N ALA A 679 6.71 12.19 -43.55
CA ALA A 679 5.71 11.23 -44.03
C ALA A 679 4.33 11.85 -44.29
N ALA A 680 4.01 12.99 -43.65
CA ALA A 680 2.78 13.75 -43.87
C ALA A 680 2.69 14.50 -45.22
N ALA A 681 3.76 14.51 -46.02
CA ALA A 681 3.76 15.15 -47.33
C ALA A 681 3.13 14.29 -48.44
N ASP A 682 3.11 12.97 -48.25
CA ASP A 682 2.70 11.98 -49.26
C ASP A 682 1.46 11.17 -48.83
N ASP A 683 0.73 11.60 -47.79
CA ASP A 683 -0.48 10.91 -47.31
C ASP A 683 -1.73 11.35 -48.12
N PRO A 684 -2.37 10.44 -48.88
CA PRO A 684 -3.50 10.79 -49.75
C PRO A 684 -4.74 11.25 -48.96
N VAL A 685 -4.93 10.74 -47.75
CA VAL A 685 -6.05 11.12 -46.87
C VAL A 685 -5.89 12.57 -46.39
N LEU A 686 -4.69 12.99 -46.00
CA LEU A 686 -4.40 14.40 -45.68
C LEU A 686 -4.59 15.32 -46.89
N GLU A 687 -4.24 14.87 -48.09
CA GLU A 687 -4.44 15.66 -49.30
C GLU A 687 -5.93 15.89 -49.57
N ASP A 688 -6.74 14.83 -49.47
CA ASP A 688 -8.18 14.89 -49.65
C ASP A 688 -8.86 15.75 -48.57
N LEU A 689 -8.48 15.60 -47.30
CA LEU A 689 -8.99 16.44 -46.20
C LEU A 689 -8.62 17.91 -46.39
N ARG A 690 -7.38 18.21 -46.82
CA ARG A 690 -6.95 19.60 -47.12
C ARG A 690 -7.66 20.17 -48.34
N ARG A 691 -8.07 19.33 -49.30
CA ARG A 691 -8.86 19.73 -50.48
C ARG A 691 -10.30 20.04 -50.05
N ALA A 692 -10.91 19.17 -49.26
CA ALA A 692 -12.24 19.37 -48.68
C ALA A 692 -12.32 20.65 -47.83
N LEU A 693 -11.33 20.90 -46.97
CA LEU A 693 -11.24 22.12 -46.16
C LEU A 693 -11.18 23.39 -47.02
N ARG A 694 -10.44 23.36 -48.13
CA ARG A 694 -10.31 24.50 -49.06
C ARG A 694 -11.57 24.76 -49.89
N ALA A 695 -12.31 23.70 -50.22
CA ALA A 695 -13.56 23.78 -50.97
C ALA A 695 -14.75 24.20 -50.10
N HIS A 696 -14.63 24.13 -48.78
CA HIS A 696 -15.72 24.40 -47.86
C HIS A 696 -16.12 25.91 -47.85
N PRO A 697 -17.41 26.26 -47.94
CA PRO A 697 -17.88 27.64 -48.06
C PRO A 697 -17.41 28.61 -46.95
N VAL A 698 -17.26 28.12 -45.72
CA VAL A 698 -16.73 28.85 -44.55
C VAL A 698 -15.27 29.29 -44.73
N HIS A 699 -14.50 28.65 -45.62
CA HIS A 699 -13.09 28.98 -45.88
C HIS A 699 -12.88 30.42 -46.36
N ALA A 700 -13.87 30.98 -47.06
CA ALA A 700 -13.85 32.31 -47.67
C ALA A 700 -14.43 33.43 -46.78
N LEU A 701 -14.86 33.13 -45.54
CA LEU A 701 -15.43 34.14 -44.64
C LEU A 701 -14.34 35.10 -44.09
N PRO A 702 -14.61 36.42 -44.00
CA PRO A 702 -13.64 37.39 -43.46
C PRO A 702 -13.40 37.24 -41.94
N ASP A 703 -14.44 36.83 -41.20
CA ASP A 703 -14.46 36.61 -39.75
C ASP A 703 -14.26 35.13 -39.36
N ARG A 704 -13.73 34.32 -40.30
CA ARG A 704 -13.54 32.87 -40.15
C ARG A 704 -12.85 32.48 -38.84
N GLU A 705 -11.75 33.13 -38.47
CA GLU A 705 -10.99 32.74 -37.27
C GLU A 705 -11.77 32.96 -35.96
N GLU A 706 -12.69 33.93 -35.92
CA GLU A 706 -13.52 34.16 -34.73
C GLU A 706 -14.63 33.11 -34.62
N ARG A 707 -15.31 32.81 -35.73
CA ARG A 707 -16.33 31.75 -35.78
C ARG A 707 -15.74 30.36 -35.53
N VAL A 708 -14.53 30.09 -36.05
CA VAL A 708 -13.81 28.84 -35.80
C VAL A 708 -13.38 28.72 -34.33
N ARG A 709 -13.03 29.81 -33.63
CA ARG A 709 -12.82 29.73 -32.17
C ARG A 709 -14.09 29.34 -31.42
N GLY A 710 -15.26 29.80 -31.87
CA GLY A 710 -16.56 29.33 -31.37
C GLY A 710 -16.76 27.83 -31.59
N ALA A 711 -16.48 27.37 -32.81
CA ALA A 711 -16.56 25.96 -33.19
C ALA A 711 -15.54 25.06 -32.47
N ASP A 712 -14.33 25.54 -32.21
CA ASP A 712 -13.30 24.83 -31.45
C ASP A 712 -13.70 24.67 -29.98
N ARG A 713 -14.40 25.67 -29.40
CA ARG A 713 -14.99 25.55 -28.05
C ARG A 713 -16.12 24.52 -28.05
N TRP A 714 -17.04 24.57 -29.01
CA TRP A 714 -18.10 23.58 -29.17
C TRP A 714 -17.55 22.15 -29.30
N LEU A 715 -16.62 21.91 -30.24
CA LEU A 715 -15.99 20.61 -30.44
C LEU A 715 -15.28 20.09 -29.19
N ARG A 716 -14.67 20.99 -28.40
CA ARG A 716 -14.06 20.64 -27.12
C ARG A 716 -15.12 20.20 -26.12
N SER A 717 -16.15 21.01 -25.88
CA SER A 717 -17.22 20.70 -24.92
C SER A 717 -17.98 19.42 -25.29
N VAL A 718 -18.31 19.20 -26.58
CA VAL A 718 -18.92 17.95 -27.06
C VAL A 718 -18.01 16.75 -26.80
N ARG A 719 -16.70 16.88 -27.04
CA ARG A 719 -15.74 15.80 -26.79
C ARG A 719 -15.57 15.52 -25.30
N GLU A 720 -15.56 16.54 -24.47
CA GLU A 720 -15.48 16.43 -23.01
C GLU A 720 -16.75 15.77 -22.45
N ALA A 721 -17.95 16.19 -22.89
CA ALA A 721 -19.21 15.53 -22.57
C ALA A 721 -19.21 14.05 -22.97
N ALA A 722 -18.88 13.74 -24.24
CA ALA A 722 -18.82 12.36 -24.73
C ALA A 722 -17.76 11.52 -24.00
N ALA A 723 -16.62 12.12 -23.61
CA ALA A 723 -15.60 11.44 -22.83
C ALA A 723 -16.07 11.14 -21.40
N LEU A 724 -16.81 12.07 -20.77
CA LEU A 724 -17.41 11.85 -19.45
C LEU A 724 -18.52 10.80 -19.51
N GLN A 725 -19.38 10.83 -20.52
CA GLN A 725 -20.41 9.81 -20.76
C GLN A 725 -19.78 8.42 -20.97
N ARG A 726 -18.73 8.29 -21.80
CA ARG A 726 -17.99 7.01 -21.94
C ARG A 726 -17.42 6.52 -20.61
N LYS A 727 -16.78 7.41 -19.84
CA LYS A 727 -16.25 7.08 -18.51
C LYS A 727 -17.36 6.65 -17.53
N MET A 728 -18.56 7.20 -17.64
CA MET A 728 -19.71 6.75 -16.84
C MET A 728 -20.10 5.33 -17.20
N THR A 729 -20.30 5.03 -18.49
CA THR A 729 -20.68 3.68 -18.96
C THR A 729 -19.62 2.63 -18.59
N GLU A 730 -18.33 2.97 -18.70
CA GLU A 730 -17.22 2.09 -18.29
C GLU A 730 -17.24 1.78 -16.78
N ARG A 731 -17.65 2.74 -15.95
CA ARG A 731 -17.69 2.61 -14.49
C ARG A 731 -18.94 1.92 -13.98
N THR A 732 -20.10 2.19 -14.56
CA THR A 732 -21.38 1.60 -14.13
C THR A 732 -21.33 0.08 -14.29
N GLY A 733 -21.53 -0.67 -13.20
CA GLY A 733 -21.54 -2.13 -13.19
C GLY A 733 -20.19 -2.79 -13.53
N SER A 734 -19.05 -2.08 -13.41
CA SER A 734 -17.75 -2.70 -13.68
C SER A 734 -17.44 -3.85 -12.72
N LEU A 735 -17.85 -3.72 -11.45
CA LEU A 735 -17.63 -4.74 -10.44
C LEU A 735 -18.47 -6.00 -10.71
N THR A 736 -19.75 -5.84 -11.07
CA THR A 736 -20.62 -6.96 -11.44
C THR A 736 -20.12 -7.66 -12.70
N ARG A 737 -19.64 -6.91 -13.70
CA ARG A 737 -19.01 -7.51 -14.90
C ARG A 737 -17.75 -8.31 -14.57
N GLN A 738 -16.91 -7.81 -13.67
CA GLN A 738 -15.72 -8.53 -13.20
C GLN A 738 -16.09 -9.80 -12.45
N PHE A 739 -17.14 -9.76 -11.63
CA PHE A 739 -17.65 -10.94 -10.95
C PHE A 739 -18.18 -11.98 -11.93
N ASP A 740 -18.97 -11.56 -12.91
CA ASP A 740 -19.48 -12.44 -13.96
C ASP A 740 -18.34 -13.09 -14.74
N ALA A 741 -17.35 -12.32 -15.19
CA ALA A 741 -16.17 -12.87 -15.87
C ALA A 741 -15.35 -13.83 -14.97
N THR A 742 -15.31 -13.57 -13.65
CA THR A 742 -14.67 -14.49 -12.69
C THR A 742 -15.44 -15.81 -12.59
N CYS A 743 -16.77 -15.76 -12.56
CA CYS A 743 -17.63 -16.94 -12.61
C CYS A 743 -17.48 -17.69 -13.93
N ASP A 744 -17.37 -16.98 -15.07
CA ASP A 744 -17.21 -17.60 -16.39
C ASP A 744 -15.89 -18.39 -16.49
N VAL A 745 -14.79 -17.87 -15.92
CA VAL A 745 -13.53 -18.63 -15.76
C VAL A 745 -13.73 -19.88 -14.91
N LEU A 746 -14.47 -19.77 -13.80
CA LEU A 746 -14.73 -20.90 -12.91
C LEU A 746 -15.64 -21.94 -13.57
N GLU A 747 -16.58 -21.53 -14.41
CA GLU A 747 -17.42 -22.42 -15.22
C GLU A 747 -16.58 -23.14 -16.29
N GLU A 748 -15.74 -22.42 -17.04
CA GLU A 748 -14.85 -23.01 -18.05
C GLU A 748 -13.89 -24.03 -17.45
N LEU A 749 -13.33 -23.74 -16.28
CA LEU A 749 -12.41 -24.63 -15.58
C LEU A 749 -13.13 -25.76 -14.82
N GLY A 750 -14.47 -25.74 -14.72
CA GLY A 750 -15.28 -26.79 -14.09
C GLY A 750 -15.40 -26.70 -12.57
N TYR A 751 -15.17 -25.53 -11.98
CA TYR A 751 -15.45 -25.24 -10.56
C TYR A 751 -16.91 -24.87 -10.29
N LEU A 752 -17.58 -24.31 -11.31
CA LEU A 752 -19.01 -24.01 -11.30
C LEU A 752 -19.72 -24.80 -12.41
N VAL A 753 -20.98 -25.15 -12.19
CA VAL A 753 -21.86 -25.73 -13.22
C VAL A 753 -22.62 -24.58 -13.89
N PRO A 754 -22.68 -24.53 -15.24
CA PRO A 754 -23.45 -23.51 -15.94
C PRO A 754 -24.91 -23.52 -15.50
N GLU A 755 -25.41 -22.36 -15.06
CA GLU A 755 -26.81 -22.21 -14.62
C GLU A 755 -27.74 -22.34 -15.85
N ALA A 756 -28.62 -23.34 -15.86
CA ALA A 756 -29.61 -23.46 -16.93
C ALA A 756 -30.59 -22.29 -16.83
N ALA A 757 -30.67 -21.47 -17.88
CA ALA A 757 -31.60 -20.34 -17.94
C ALA A 757 -33.03 -20.81 -17.63
N PRO A 758 -33.77 -20.17 -16.69
CA PRO A 758 -35.14 -20.57 -16.41
C PRO A 758 -36.00 -20.40 -17.67
N LEU A 759 -36.65 -21.47 -18.11
CA LEU A 759 -37.58 -21.47 -19.25
C LEU A 759 -38.95 -20.84 -18.90
N VAL A 760 -39.06 -20.10 -17.80
CA VAL A 760 -40.35 -19.52 -17.34
C VAL A 760 -40.24 -18.00 -17.20
N PRO A 761 -41.14 -17.22 -17.83
CA PRO A 761 -41.20 -15.76 -17.70
C PRO A 761 -41.38 -15.32 -16.24
N ALA A 762 -40.82 -14.15 -15.90
CA ALA A 762 -40.72 -13.58 -14.56
C ALA A 762 -42.04 -13.25 -13.83
N ASP A 763 -43.20 -13.54 -14.44
CA ASP A 763 -44.51 -13.06 -13.98
C ASP A 763 -45.40 -14.13 -13.33
N THR A 764 -44.93 -15.37 -13.17
CA THR A 764 -45.68 -16.40 -12.44
C THR A 764 -45.17 -16.51 -11.00
N GLY A 765 -45.92 -15.95 -10.07
CA GLY A 765 -45.70 -16.00 -8.61
C GLY A 765 -45.87 -17.39 -7.99
N VAL A 766 -45.09 -18.37 -8.45
CA VAL A 766 -44.92 -19.66 -7.80
C VAL A 766 -43.46 -19.79 -7.43
N MET A 767 -43.10 -19.35 -6.21
CA MET A 767 -41.86 -19.76 -5.55
C MET A 767 -42.03 -21.21 -5.08
N GLY A 768 -41.92 -22.15 -6.01
CA GLY A 768 -41.61 -23.54 -5.70
C GLY A 768 -40.09 -23.69 -5.70
N ALA A 769 -39.54 -24.28 -4.65
CA ALA A 769 -38.16 -24.72 -4.60
C ALA A 769 -37.82 -25.51 -5.89
N ALA A 770 -36.99 -24.95 -6.76
CA ALA A 770 -36.38 -25.72 -7.82
C ALA A 770 -35.24 -26.51 -7.18
N ASP A 771 -35.49 -27.81 -7.01
CA ASP A 771 -34.57 -28.79 -6.44
C ASP A 771 -33.16 -28.76 -7.08
N ASP A 772 -32.16 -28.65 -6.20
CA ASP A 772 -30.85 -29.31 -6.21
C ASP A 772 -30.18 -29.64 -7.56
N VAL A 773 -29.62 -28.63 -8.22
CA VAL A 773 -28.35 -28.82 -8.94
C VAL A 773 -27.28 -28.00 -8.21
N PRO A 774 -26.24 -28.60 -7.61
CA PRO A 774 -25.19 -27.83 -6.97
C PRO A 774 -24.49 -26.99 -8.05
N VAL A 775 -24.69 -25.67 -7.99
CA VAL A 775 -24.03 -24.69 -8.85
C VAL A 775 -22.50 -24.75 -8.69
N VAL A 776 -22.03 -25.31 -7.56
CA VAL A 776 -20.62 -25.49 -7.22
C VAL A 776 -20.22 -26.96 -7.24
N THR A 777 -19.21 -27.30 -8.05
CA THR A 777 -18.67 -28.67 -8.16
C THR A 777 -17.88 -29.08 -6.91
N ASP A 778 -17.52 -30.35 -6.77
CA ASP A 778 -16.66 -30.80 -5.66
C ASP A 778 -15.30 -30.10 -5.65
N ASP A 779 -14.74 -29.82 -6.83
CA ASP A 779 -13.53 -29.01 -6.97
C ASP A 779 -13.78 -27.55 -6.59
N GLY A 780 -14.96 -27.00 -6.91
CA GLY A 780 -15.44 -25.71 -6.39
C GLY A 780 -15.44 -25.67 -4.86
N ARG A 781 -16.01 -26.68 -4.20
CA ARG A 781 -16.03 -26.76 -2.73
C ARG A 781 -14.63 -26.89 -2.12
N ARG A 782 -13.68 -27.50 -2.83
CA ARG A 782 -12.26 -27.51 -2.43
C ARG A 782 -11.65 -26.12 -2.54
N LEU A 783 -11.83 -25.43 -3.66
CA LEU A 783 -11.35 -24.06 -3.88
C LEU A 783 -11.91 -23.07 -2.84
N ALA A 784 -13.18 -23.22 -2.46
CA ALA A 784 -13.84 -22.41 -1.43
C ALA A 784 -13.13 -22.45 -0.05
N ARG A 785 -12.33 -23.50 0.22
CA ARG A 785 -11.58 -23.72 1.47
C ARG A 785 -10.10 -23.38 1.36
N ILE A 786 -9.65 -22.82 0.24
CA ILE A 786 -8.28 -22.37 0.03
C ILE A 786 -8.27 -20.84 0.12
N TRP A 787 -7.57 -20.31 1.12
CA TRP A 787 -7.40 -18.87 1.35
C TRP A 787 -5.96 -18.48 0.99
N SER A 788 -5.75 -18.11 -0.26
CA SER A 788 -4.48 -17.66 -0.84
C SER A 788 -4.75 -16.68 -1.98
N GLU A 789 -3.80 -15.80 -2.28
CA GLU A 789 -3.89 -14.93 -3.49
C GLU A 789 -3.85 -15.72 -4.80
N ALA A 790 -3.31 -16.94 -4.76
CA ALA A 790 -3.23 -17.86 -5.88
C ALA A 790 -4.07 -19.12 -5.60
N ASP A 791 -5.23 -18.93 -4.98
CA ASP A 791 -6.20 -19.98 -4.64
C ASP A 791 -6.53 -20.91 -5.82
N LEU A 792 -6.80 -20.36 -7.00
CA LEU A 792 -7.10 -21.11 -8.22
C LEU A 792 -5.90 -21.94 -8.69
N LEU A 793 -4.68 -21.39 -8.64
CA LEU A 793 -3.46 -22.14 -8.97
C LEU A 793 -3.23 -23.30 -8.00
N VAL A 794 -3.45 -23.09 -6.70
CA VAL A 794 -3.35 -24.15 -5.68
C VAL A 794 -4.36 -25.25 -5.96
N ALA A 795 -5.61 -24.90 -6.28
CA ALA A 795 -6.67 -25.85 -6.61
C ALA A 795 -6.33 -26.66 -7.88
N GLU A 796 -5.86 -26.01 -8.95
CA GLU A 796 -5.42 -26.70 -10.16
C GLU A 796 -4.21 -27.62 -9.92
N CYS A 797 -3.28 -27.23 -9.06
CA CYS A 797 -2.13 -28.07 -8.71
C CYS A 797 -2.55 -29.34 -7.96
N LEU A 798 -3.58 -29.24 -7.09
CA LEU A 798 -4.20 -30.40 -6.44
C LEU A 798 -4.89 -31.30 -7.47
N ARG A 799 -5.68 -30.71 -8.38
CA ARG A 799 -6.43 -31.43 -9.42
C ARG A 799 -5.51 -32.16 -10.39
N ALA A 800 -4.42 -31.52 -10.82
CA ALA A 800 -3.39 -32.11 -11.67
C ALA A 800 -2.47 -33.10 -10.92
N GLY A 801 -2.59 -33.21 -9.59
CA GLY A 801 -1.81 -34.14 -8.78
C GLY A 801 -0.32 -33.79 -8.68
N VAL A 802 0.06 -32.53 -8.87
CA VAL A 802 1.46 -32.06 -8.93
C VAL A 802 2.25 -32.43 -7.67
N TRP A 803 1.58 -32.45 -6.53
CA TRP A 803 2.19 -32.69 -5.23
C TRP A 803 2.16 -34.15 -4.79
N ARG A 804 1.63 -35.06 -5.62
CA ARG A 804 1.63 -36.50 -5.32
C ARG A 804 3.05 -37.06 -5.38
N GLY A 805 3.43 -37.85 -4.37
CA GLY A 805 4.74 -38.51 -4.29
C GLY A 805 5.89 -37.62 -3.83
N LEU A 806 5.61 -36.38 -3.41
CA LEU A 806 6.57 -35.52 -2.70
C LEU A 806 6.70 -35.96 -1.24
N THR A 807 7.91 -35.84 -0.70
CA THR A 807 8.18 -35.95 0.74
C THR A 807 7.82 -34.66 1.46
N PRO A 808 7.70 -34.66 2.81
CA PRO A 808 7.35 -33.44 3.54
C PRO A 808 8.28 -32.23 3.28
N PRO A 809 9.62 -32.37 3.20
CA PRO A 809 10.50 -31.25 2.85
C PRO A 809 10.33 -30.76 1.40
N GLU A 810 10.10 -31.69 0.47
CA GLU A 810 9.86 -31.35 -0.94
C GLU A 810 8.53 -30.60 -1.09
N LEU A 811 7.47 -31.03 -0.41
CA LEU A 811 6.18 -30.35 -0.41
C LEU A 811 6.30 -28.94 0.17
N ALA A 812 6.97 -28.78 1.32
CA ALA A 812 7.22 -27.47 1.93
C ALA A 812 7.94 -26.52 0.96
N ALA A 813 8.94 -27.02 0.24
CA ALA A 813 9.67 -26.24 -0.76
C ALA A 813 8.78 -25.78 -1.93
N VAL A 814 8.00 -26.69 -2.51
CA VAL A 814 7.14 -26.40 -3.67
C VAL A 814 6.01 -25.44 -3.28
N VAL A 815 5.32 -25.71 -2.17
CA VAL A 815 4.21 -24.86 -1.66
C VAL A 815 4.70 -23.47 -1.27
N SER A 816 5.94 -23.35 -0.79
CA SER A 816 6.50 -22.04 -0.43
C SER A 816 6.55 -21.06 -1.59
N THR A 817 6.64 -21.55 -2.83
CA THR A 817 6.71 -20.70 -4.03
C THR A 817 5.42 -19.97 -4.35
N VAL A 818 4.30 -20.43 -3.78
CA VAL A 818 2.99 -19.81 -3.93
C VAL A 818 2.78 -18.70 -2.91
N VAL A 819 3.37 -18.80 -1.72
CA VAL A 819 3.17 -17.85 -0.61
C VAL A 819 4.23 -16.76 -0.57
N PHE A 820 5.49 -17.10 -0.85
CA PHE A 820 6.60 -16.18 -0.72
C PHE A 820 6.53 -15.03 -1.74
N GLU A 821 7.02 -13.87 -1.32
CA GLU A 821 7.16 -12.70 -2.19
C GLU A 821 8.46 -11.98 -1.86
N ALA A 822 9.37 -11.95 -2.82
CA ALA A 822 10.61 -11.21 -2.72
C ALA A 822 10.33 -9.70 -2.75
N ARG A 823 11.00 -8.96 -1.87
CA ARG A 823 10.89 -7.50 -1.78
C ARG A 823 11.66 -6.75 -2.87
N ARG A 824 12.48 -7.46 -3.64
CA ARG A 824 13.37 -6.92 -4.66
C ARG A 824 13.35 -7.86 -5.84
N GLU A 825 13.20 -7.32 -7.04
CA GLU A 825 13.54 -8.04 -8.27
C GLU A 825 15.05 -8.28 -8.27
N SER A 826 15.47 -9.47 -7.85
CA SER A 826 16.84 -9.92 -8.08
C SER A 826 16.96 -10.31 -9.56
N PRO A 827 17.96 -9.80 -10.30
CA PRO A 827 18.10 -10.10 -11.72
C PRO A 827 18.44 -11.57 -12.03
N ALA A 828 18.77 -12.37 -10.99
CA ALA A 828 18.99 -13.81 -11.11
C ALA A 828 17.85 -14.59 -10.43
N LEU A 829 17.30 -15.58 -11.13
CA LEU A 829 16.34 -16.51 -10.55
C LEU A 829 17.01 -17.30 -9.41
N PRO A 830 16.44 -17.32 -8.20
CA PRO A 830 16.96 -18.13 -7.11
C PRO A 830 17.06 -19.61 -7.50
N ALA A 831 18.12 -20.27 -7.03
CA ALA A 831 18.24 -21.71 -7.21
C ALA A 831 17.10 -22.43 -6.46
N VAL A 832 16.78 -23.65 -6.87
CA VAL A 832 15.79 -24.51 -6.18
C VAL A 832 16.37 -25.90 -5.95
N PRO A 833 15.86 -26.68 -4.97
CA PRO A 833 16.25 -28.07 -4.81
C PRO A 833 16.03 -28.87 -6.10
N ALA A 834 17.02 -29.70 -6.46
CA ALA A 834 16.97 -30.54 -7.65
C ALA A 834 15.95 -31.69 -7.51
N GLY A 835 15.71 -32.42 -8.61
CA GLY A 835 14.84 -33.59 -8.61
C GLY A 835 13.35 -33.23 -8.59
N LYS A 836 12.59 -33.87 -7.69
CA LYS A 836 11.12 -33.75 -7.64
C LYS A 836 10.62 -32.33 -7.38
N VAL A 837 11.37 -31.53 -6.63
CA VAL A 837 11.02 -30.12 -6.36
C VAL A 837 11.07 -29.30 -7.64
N ALA A 838 12.19 -29.35 -8.38
CA ALA A 838 12.32 -28.68 -9.67
C ALA A 838 11.27 -29.14 -10.68
N ALA A 839 10.96 -30.45 -10.73
CA ALA A 839 9.91 -31.00 -11.58
C ALA A 839 8.51 -30.49 -11.19
N GLY A 840 8.20 -30.46 -9.89
CA GLY A 840 6.94 -29.91 -9.38
C GLY A 840 6.76 -28.44 -9.72
N ILE A 841 7.80 -27.61 -9.49
CA ILE A 841 7.77 -26.18 -9.84
C ILE A 841 7.59 -25.98 -11.34
N ALA A 842 8.25 -26.78 -12.19
CA ALA A 842 8.07 -26.71 -13.64
C ALA A 842 6.62 -27.02 -14.06
N GLU A 843 5.98 -28.01 -13.43
CA GLU A 843 4.58 -28.34 -13.71
C GLU A 843 3.62 -27.24 -13.21
N MET A 844 3.86 -26.68 -12.03
CA MET A 844 3.08 -25.53 -11.53
C MET A 844 3.16 -24.34 -12.49
N ARG A 845 4.33 -24.06 -13.07
CA ARG A 845 4.48 -23.00 -14.08
C ARG A 845 3.69 -23.29 -15.37
N ARG A 846 3.61 -24.56 -15.79
CA ARG A 846 2.79 -24.95 -16.95
C ARG A 846 1.29 -24.81 -16.67
N ILE A 847 0.85 -25.17 -15.47
CA ILE A 847 -0.54 -24.95 -15.04
C ILE A 847 -0.84 -23.45 -15.01
N ARG A 848 0.06 -22.65 -14.42
CA ARG A 848 -0.08 -21.20 -14.40
C ARG A 848 -0.16 -20.59 -15.79
N ALA A 849 0.67 -21.04 -16.74
CA ALA A 849 0.60 -20.55 -18.12
C ALA A 849 -0.77 -20.80 -18.76
N ARG A 850 -1.35 -21.99 -18.54
CA ARG A 850 -2.72 -22.32 -18.99
C ARG A 850 -3.78 -21.45 -18.30
N LEU A 851 -3.65 -21.24 -17.00
CA LEU A 851 -4.54 -20.32 -16.27
C LEU A 851 -4.46 -18.91 -16.83
N GLN A 852 -3.26 -18.40 -17.12
CA GLN A 852 -3.07 -17.08 -17.69
C GLN A 852 -3.73 -16.91 -19.08
N GLU A 853 -3.78 -17.98 -19.89
CA GLU A 853 -4.50 -17.97 -21.17
C GLU A 853 -6.01 -17.80 -20.93
N VAL A 854 -6.63 -18.65 -20.11
CA VAL A 854 -8.06 -18.57 -19.76
C VAL A 854 -8.41 -17.23 -19.10
N GLU A 855 -7.59 -16.79 -18.13
CA GLU A 855 -7.75 -15.50 -17.46
C GLU A 855 -7.68 -14.32 -18.44
N GLY A 856 -6.78 -14.41 -19.43
CA GLY A 856 -6.63 -13.42 -20.50
C GLY A 856 -7.84 -13.37 -21.43
N ASP A 857 -8.39 -14.53 -21.80
CA ASP A 857 -9.55 -14.64 -22.69
C ASP A 857 -10.82 -14.04 -22.07
N HIS A 858 -11.00 -14.19 -20.76
CA HIS A 858 -12.12 -13.59 -20.00
C HIS A 858 -11.85 -12.16 -19.51
N GLY A 859 -10.65 -11.61 -19.75
CA GLY A 859 -10.28 -10.26 -19.33
C GLY A 859 -10.25 -10.07 -17.81
N VAL A 860 -10.02 -11.13 -17.05
CA VAL A 860 -9.87 -11.08 -15.59
C VAL A 860 -8.42 -10.84 -15.19
N ARG A 861 -8.17 -10.62 -13.89
CA ARG A 861 -6.81 -10.39 -13.39
C ARG A 861 -6.00 -11.68 -13.47
N ILE A 862 -4.87 -11.60 -14.16
CA ILE A 862 -3.93 -12.72 -14.29
C ILE A 862 -3.32 -13.09 -12.93
N THR A 863 -3.28 -14.39 -12.63
CA THR A 863 -2.64 -14.97 -11.45
C THR A 863 -1.13 -14.71 -11.45
N ARG A 864 -0.60 -14.29 -10.29
CA ARG A 864 0.82 -13.93 -10.10
C ARG A 864 1.77 -15.11 -10.36
N ASP A 865 3.02 -14.82 -10.69
CA ASP A 865 4.05 -15.85 -10.88
C ASP A 865 4.56 -16.44 -9.58
N LEU A 866 5.19 -17.62 -9.68
CA LEU A 866 5.82 -18.32 -8.57
C LEU A 866 7.13 -17.64 -8.17
N ASP A 867 7.30 -17.41 -6.87
CA ASP A 867 8.56 -16.89 -6.33
C ASP A 867 9.41 -18.01 -5.77
N LEU A 868 10.60 -18.20 -6.34
CA LEU A 868 11.48 -19.31 -5.98
C LEU A 868 12.35 -19.04 -4.74
N GLY A 869 12.34 -17.80 -4.24
CA GLY A 869 13.34 -17.33 -3.27
C GLY A 869 13.34 -18.06 -1.93
N PHE A 870 12.21 -18.62 -1.50
CA PHE A 870 12.09 -19.31 -0.21
C PHE A 870 12.16 -20.84 -0.31
N ALA A 871 12.17 -21.41 -1.52
CA ALA A 871 12.07 -22.86 -1.72
C ALA A 871 13.20 -23.64 -1.03
N TRP A 872 14.45 -23.16 -1.15
CA TRP A 872 15.59 -23.77 -0.46
C TRP A 872 15.51 -23.64 1.06
N ALA A 873 15.07 -22.49 1.56
CA ALA A 873 14.95 -22.24 3.00
C ALA A 873 13.90 -23.20 3.61
N ALA A 874 12.73 -23.29 2.98
CA ALA A 874 11.64 -24.18 3.38
C ALA A 874 12.09 -25.66 3.33
N TYR A 875 12.79 -26.08 2.28
CA TYR A 875 13.31 -27.45 2.16
C TYR A 875 14.23 -27.82 3.31
N ARG A 876 15.32 -27.05 3.52
CA ARG A 876 16.33 -27.34 4.54
C ARG A 876 15.75 -27.28 5.95
N TRP A 877 14.81 -26.37 6.18
CA TRP A 877 14.14 -26.28 7.46
C TRP A 877 13.24 -27.49 7.73
N ALA A 878 12.43 -27.90 6.76
CA ALA A 878 11.60 -29.10 6.90
C ALA A 878 12.42 -30.40 6.94
N ASP A 879 13.66 -30.39 6.43
CA ASP A 879 14.64 -31.48 6.54
C ASP A 879 15.29 -31.58 7.93
N GLY A 880 15.15 -30.56 8.77
CA GLY A 880 15.65 -30.57 10.16
C GLY A 880 16.95 -29.80 10.39
N GLN A 881 17.43 -29.01 9.42
CA GLN A 881 18.68 -28.26 9.56
C GLN A 881 18.57 -27.05 10.49
N ALA A 882 19.64 -26.70 11.20
CA ALA A 882 19.68 -25.53 12.09
C ALA A 882 19.45 -24.21 11.33
N LEU A 883 18.91 -23.21 12.03
CA LEU A 883 18.47 -21.94 11.43
C LEU A 883 19.61 -21.19 10.73
N ASP A 884 20.82 -21.20 11.30
CA ASP A 884 22.04 -20.63 10.74
C ASP A 884 22.32 -21.18 9.32
N ARG A 885 22.25 -22.50 9.15
CA ARG A 885 22.49 -23.18 7.87
C ARG A 885 21.38 -22.95 6.87
N VAL A 886 20.15 -22.76 7.34
CA VAL A 886 19.00 -22.42 6.49
C VAL A 886 19.16 -21.03 5.91
N LEU A 887 19.47 -20.02 6.75
CA LEU A 887 19.64 -18.63 6.30
C LEU A 887 20.87 -18.49 5.38
N ALA A 888 22.02 -19.04 5.77
CA ALA A 888 23.22 -19.04 4.93
C ALA A 888 22.99 -19.78 3.60
N GLY A 889 22.18 -20.84 3.62
CA GLY A 889 21.76 -21.58 2.43
C GLY A 889 20.88 -20.78 1.48
N ALA A 890 19.94 -20.01 2.03
CA ALA A 890 19.07 -19.14 1.25
C ALA A 890 19.87 -18.02 0.58
N GLU A 891 20.82 -17.43 1.31
CA GLU A 891 21.71 -16.38 0.77
C GLU A 891 22.55 -16.92 -0.39
N GLN A 892 23.15 -18.10 -0.23
CA GLN A 892 23.86 -18.80 -1.31
C GLN A 892 22.96 -19.13 -2.52
N ALA A 893 21.69 -19.40 -2.29
CA ALA A 893 20.70 -19.63 -3.33
C ALA A 893 20.18 -18.34 -4.01
N GLY A 894 20.61 -17.16 -3.53
CA GLY A 894 20.28 -15.86 -4.11
C GLY A 894 19.23 -15.04 -3.34
N THR A 895 18.85 -15.47 -2.13
CA THR A 895 17.81 -14.81 -1.32
C THR A 895 18.33 -14.42 0.07
N GLU A 896 18.44 -13.12 0.33
CA GLU A 896 18.74 -12.59 1.66
C GLU A 896 17.48 -12.64 2.55
N LEU A 897 17.54 -13.37 3.67
CA LEU A 897 16.44 -13.51 4.63
C LEU A 897 16.92 -13.17 6.05
N THR A 898 16.13 -12.37 6.77
CA THR A 898 16.31 -12.15 8.22
C THR A 898 15.62 -13.25 9.02
N GLY A 899 15.99 -13.46 10.28
CA GLY A 899 15.34 -14.44 11.17
C GLY A 899 13.83 -14.23 11.29
N GLY A 900 13.36 -12.98 11.45
CA GLY A 900 11.91 -12.72 11.50
C GLY A 900 11.20 -12.79 10.15
N ASP A 901 11.89 -12.51 9.02
CA ASP A 901 11.31 -12.80 7.69
C ASP A 901 11.14 -14.30 7.49
N PHE A 902 12.14 -15.07 7.87
CA PHE A 902 12.08 -16.52 7.86
C PHE A 902 10.90 -17.03 8.70
N VAL A 903 10.73 -16.56 9.94
CA VAL A 903 9.59 -16.95 10.80
C VAL A 903 8.25 -16.53 10.16
N ARG A 904 8.15 -15.32 9.61
CA ARG A 904 6.92 -14.82 8.95
C ARG A 904 6.51 -15.71 7.78
N TRP A 905 7.44 -15.95 6.84
CA TRP A 905 7.15 -16.74 5.63
C TRP A 905 6.93 -18.21 5.97
N THR A 906 7.64 -18.73 6.97
CA THR A 906 7.40 -20.07 7.51
C THR A 906 6.00 -20.20 8.11
N ARG A 907 5.49 -19.17 8.81
CA ARG A 907 4.11 -19.20 9.31
C ARG A 907 3.08 -19.20 8.17
N GLN A 908 3.25 -18.36 7.15
CA GLN A 908 2.36 -18.38 5.98
C GLN A 908 2.43 -19.70 5.21
N LEU A 909 3.61 -20.34 5.17
CA LEU A 909 3.77 -21.69 4.65
C LEU A 909 3.02 -22.71 5.50
N ILE A 910 3.11 -22.65 6.83
CA ILE A 910 2.32 -23.49 7.75
C ILE A 910 0.83 -23.28 7.49
N ASP A 911 0.37 -22.03 7.39
CA ASP A 911 -1.04 -21.69 7.16
C ASP A 911 -1.56 -22.37 5.87
N LEU A 912 -0.81 -22.28 4.77
CA LEU A 912 -1.20 -22.94 3.52
C LEU A 912 -1.10 -24.47 3.62
N LEU A 913 -0.06 -25.03 4.25
CA LEU A 913 0.07 -26.47 4.46
C LEU A 913 -1.07 -27.03 5.35
N ASP A 914 -1.50 -26.30 6.37
CA ASP A 914 -2.63 -26.65 7.22
C ASP A 914 -3.96 -26.61 6.44
N GLN A 915 -4.11 -25.70 5.48
CA GLN A 915 -5.24 -25.71 4.53
C GLN A 915 -5.17 -26.95 3.63
N LEU A 916 -4.01 -27.25 3.04
CA LEU A 916 -3.81 -28.43 2.19
C LEU A 916 -4.08 -29.73 2.95
N ALA A 917 -3.68 -29.81 4.22
CA ALA A 917 -3.97 -30.95 5.10
C ALA A 917 -5.46 -31.24 5.31
N LYS A 918 -6.32 -30.22 5.13
CA LYS A 918 -7.78 -30.30 5.28
C LYS A 918 -8.51 -30.48 3.94
N VAL A 919 -7.95 -29.96 2.85
CA VAL A 919 -8.63 -29.89 1.54
C VAL A 919 -8.15 -30.98 0.56
N ALA A 920 -6.89 -31.41 0.66
CA ALA A 920 -6.34 -32.43 -0.23
C ALA A 920 -6.83 -33.85 0.14
N GLU A 921 -6.76 -34.76 -0.83
CA GLU A 921 -6.92 -36.20 -0.60
C GLU A 921 -5.60 -36.85 -0.17
N ASP A 922 -5.68 -38.05 0.41
CA ASP A 922 -4.50 -38.85 0.69
C ASP A 922 -3.84 -39.36 -0.61
N PRO A 923 -2.49 -39.43 -0.67
CA PRO A 923 -1.54 -39.26 0.44
C PRO A 923 -1.10 -37.80 0.70
N VAL A 924 -1.53 -36.82 -0.11
CA VAL A 924 -1.04 -35.44 -0.02
C VAL A 924 -1.44 -34.80 1.31
N ALA A 925 -2.65 -35.04 1.80
CA ALA A 925 -3.10 -34.52 3.09
C ALA A 925 -2.23 -35.01 4.26
N ASN A 926 -1.88 -36.31 4.30
CA ASN A 926 -0.95 -36.88 5.27
C ASN A 926 0.45 -36.24 5.18
N VAL A 927 0.98 -36.05 3.96
CA VAL A 927 2.29 -35.42 3.75
C VAL A 927 2.26 -33.94 4.19
N ALA A 928 1.17 -33.22 3.93
CA ALA A 928 0.99 -31.84 4.37
C ALA A 928 0.99 -31.74 5.91
N ARG A 929 0.24 -32.61 6.61
CA ARG A 929 0.27 -32.67 8.09
C ARG A 929 1.67 -32.99 8.63
N ALA A 930 2.37 -33.93 8.00
CA ALA A 930 3.75 -34.23 8.37
C ALA A 930 4.70 -33.05 8.10
N ALA A 931 4.50 -32.31 7.01
CA ALA A 931 5.29 -31.12 6.68
C ALA A 931 5.06 -30.00 7.71
N VAL A 932 3.80 -29.75 8.12
CA VAL A 932 3.49 -28.82 9.22
C VAL A 932 4.26 -29.20 10.48
N GLY A 933 4.23 -30.47 10.89
CA GLY A 933 4.95 -30.95 12.07
C GLY A 933 6.47 -30.74 11.98
N ARG A 934 7.07 -30.90 10.79
CA ARG A 934 8.52 -30.68 10.59
C ARG A 934 8.91 -29.20 10.52
N VAL A 935 8.02 -28.37 10.01
CA VAL A 935 8.24 -26.93 9.84
C VAL A 935 7.97 -26.18 11.15
N ARG A 936 7.02 -26.65 11.98
CA ARG A 936 6.69 -26.07 13.29
C ARG A 936 7.67 -26.54 14.38
N ARG A 937 8.92 -26.06 14.34
CA ARG A 937 9.98 -26.37 15.32
C ARG A 937 10.82 -25.14 15.68
N GLY A 938 11.71 -25.25 16.67
CA GLY A 938 12.65 -24.18 17.06
C GLY A 938 11.98 -22.81 17.27
N VAL A 939 12.62 -21.74 16.81
CA VAL A 939 12.06 -20.37 16.83
C VAL A 939 10.64 -20.25 16.23
N VAL A 940 10.29 -21.09 15.25
CA VAL A 940 8.96 -21.06 14.60
C VAL A 940 7.88 -21.61 15.53
N ALA A 941 8.17 -22.68 16.28
CA ALA A 941 7.21 -23.25 17.23
C ALA A 941 6.89 -22.25 18.34
N VAL A 942 7.91 -21.58 18.90
CA VAL A 942 7.72 -20.55 19.94
C VAL A 942 6.87 -19.39 19.40
N ALA A 943 7.09 -18.99 18.15
CA ALA A 943 6.32 -17.94 17.49
C ALA A 943 4.88 -18.32 17.12
N VAL A 944 4.53 -19.61 17.12
CA VAL A 944 3.17 -20.11 16.82
C VAL A 944 2.40 -20.43 18.10
N SER A 945 3.09 -20.69 19.22
CA SER A 945 2.49 -21.00 20.52
C SER A 945 2.32 -19.80 21.45
N GLY A 946 2.95 -18.66 21.16
CA GLY A 946 2.70 -17.36 21.79
C GLY A 946 1.65 -16.58 21.01
#